data_AF-A0AA92DBU8-F1
#
_entry.id   AF-A0AA92DBU8-F1
#
_cell.length_a   1.000
_cell.length_b   1.000
_cell.length_c   1.000
_cell.angle_alpha   90.00
_cell.angle_beta   90.00
_cell.angle_gamma   90.00
#
_symmetry.space_group_name_H-M   'P 1'
#
loop_
_entity.id
_entity.type
_entity.pdbx_description
1 polymer ?
#
loop_
_entity_poly.entity_id
_entity_poly.type
_entity_poly.pdbx_seq_one_letter_code
_entity_poly.pdbx_strand_id
1 'polypeptide(L)'
;MRLIAVLLLLAALLAGGLVLPSLTSRSAMRENVGTVRIAYAGNLSEGGQDIVRALGLLADGVNAAGGIDGLQLQFVPFDDHGVSPGARKAAAEIVEDDSILAVIGHDSSATSLAAAPLYAAAGIPALAPMASETSLTRNNAWYFRIGHSDEREAAFMADYAKLGLLADSVALLRTPQPVTERLAAPLREVLPQRGVGLRLDAAVNPAAAGFARDMADFVSALRAQSPETVVLLLATEEPAVMLVQALRDAGVTNRILGPNWLGAPSFGKRLSQLPRESSRPGLYTGKLFVISPFLPDIANQQANRLLAAYDARFGPLGNWAALYAYDAGQLLIAAVRRAGLAASWSTRASARRMVRDQLAAIRSVLHAVPGVTGPLYFGEDGTPERALGVGQFTSARLDDGLATALTQLRYTADGDGRDGGKDGGGAMRPLSVVHVGMSVSRISDIDPVNRSARIESDLWFRYRIVPDSPSPDAVTDIQFLDTAEPVVLGSPVEQVRNGDEEYRLYHVAGRFLMDAWQDAHPPPGGHRVGLRFRSRDLGHDRMIFAVDEGDGTAHRDLAGVLAGRKVAGAGWAVTDAVLTADIPAAVPGAQLRPEERRAGRDAPAVRFELSIEPQDRGLRRQIVGMPALVGVWGACLLLLALRAAEAWQTDRRSPRLFLLVEAAATGVGMLAAEAALIDGFARYDAERAMAAVVTIFDVAWWLIPALFINLALHRFVWDPLEETSERAIPQVVKSTLTLMILILAIFGVIAQVFQKDLTSLLATSGVLAMIIGLSLQSNLSNIFSGMVLNLERPFRRGDWIKVGDAPIGQVIDISWRSTKIQTFNNTVVSIPNAVAAGTRIENCSHPNNRFIAQMLLHVTLGHDPDRIVNLLTDALRLVKSVDGRKHLGLVWVKFNGIDEFGMRFLISFDLTDRSLLQSQEHAVLLSIHSVLRHAGVTLAQRHANIRLVEGGTDPADAHPDASALIAGAALFQPLDVAARERLAAGARPQRVATGTPLYRQGDAGRSLFLVAEGIVALSTTGVDGTEIELSRLGPGALFGEGALLDGTARTSSARTLGPALLYEIDETVLAQALDGQPSLRELLGRIASTRSADGTDAGRPDDEDRQRGQGTGMLARLRDALGFSDANA
;
A
#
# COMPACT_ATOMS: atom_id res chain seq x y z
N MET A 1 8.56 2.52 -22.02
CA MET A 1 9.36 3.71 -21.68
C MET A 1 8.60 5.03 -21.79
N ARG A 2 7.96 5.36 -22.94
CA ARG A 2 7.13 6.59 -23.08
C ARG A 2 6.07 6.73 -21.98
N LEU A 3 5.42 5.64 -21.59
CA LEU A 3 4.39 5.62 -20.54
C LEU A 3 4.94 5.96 -19.14
N ILE A 4 6.18 5.56 -18.82
CA ILE A 4 6.79 5.76 -17.48
C ILE A 4 7.31 7.19 -17.35
N ALA A 5 7.93 7.72 -18.42
CA ALA A 5 8.28 9.13 -18.49
C ALA A 5 7.00 10.00 -18.39
N VAL A 6 5.92 9.61 -19.05
CA VAL A 6 4.62 10.30 -18.96
C VAL A 6 4.00 10.17 -17.56
N LEU A 7 4.10 9.02 -16.90
CA LEU A 7 3.61 8.82 -15.52
C LEU A 7 4.44 9.59 -14.48
N LEU A 8 5.77 9.68 -14.64
CA LEU A 8 6.64 10.50 -13.80
C LEU A 8 6.43 12.00 -14.06
N LEU A 9 6.20 12.40 -15.31
CA LEU A 9 5.83 13.77 -15.66
C LEU A 9 4.43 14.13 -15.12
N LEU A 10 3.48 13.20 -15.17
CA LEU A 10 2.15 13.34 -14.57
C LEU A 10 2.22 13.37 -13.05
N ALA A 11 3.05 12.56 -12.40
CA ALA A 11 3.28 12.59 -10.96
C ALA A 11 3.97 13.90 -10.54
N ALA A 12 4.92 14.42 -11.34
CA ALA A 12 5.53 15.73 -11.15
C ALA A 12 4.56 16.89 -11.43
N LEU A 13 3.65 16.74 -12.40
CA LEU A 13 2.57 17.70 -12.70
C LEU A 13 1.43 17.62 -11.69
N LEU A 14 1.19 16.48 -11.04
CA LEU A 14 0.24 16.32 -9.93
C LEU A 14 0.84 16.85 -8.63
N ALA A 15 2.13 16.57 -8.36
CA ALA A 15 2.87 17.19 -7.26
C ALA A 15 3.01 18.72 -7.45
N GLY A 16 3.20 19.19 -8.69
CA GLY A 16 3.17 20.61 -9.04
C GLY A 16 1.76 21.20 -9.04
N GLY A 17 0.77 20.43 -9.48
CA GLY A 17 -0.63 20.84 -9.62
C GLY A 17 -1.37 20.95 -8.30
N LEU A 18 -0.99 20.16 -7.29
CA LEU A 18 -1.46 20.33 -5.90
C LEU A 18 -0.77 21.49 -5.17
N VAL A 19 0.34 22.02 -5.69
CA VAL A 19 1.02 23.19 -5.12
C VAL A 19 0.59 24.50 -5.81
N LEU A 20 -0.02 24.43 -6.99
CA LEU A 20 -0.38 25.60 -7.79
C LEU A 20 -1.63 26.41 -7.38
N PRO A 21 -2.48 26.03 -6.39
CA PRO A 21 -3.41 27.00 -5.80
C PRO A 21 -2.78 27.87 -4.69
N SER A 22 -1.54 27.59 -4.26
CA SER A 22 -0.93 28.30 -3.13
C SER A 22 -0.02 29.48 -3.51
N LEU A 23 0.23 29.72 -4.80
CA LEU A 23 1.21 30.70 -5.28
C LEU A 23 0.65 31.84 -6.14
N THR A 24 -0.65 31.91 -6.40
CA THR A 24 -1.26 32.98 -7.20
C THR A 24 -2.55 33.54 -6.59
N SER A 25 -2.50 33.93 -5.31
CA SER A 25 -3.46 34.92 -4.77
C SER A 25 -2.89 35.80 -3.66
N ARG A 26 -1.56 35.95 -3.58
CA ARG A 26 -0.89 36.76 -2.55
C ARG A 26 0.13 37.72 -3.16
N SER A 27 -0.32 38.62 -4.02
CA SER A 27 0.52 39.74 -4.46
C SER A 27 -0.31 40.91 -5.00
N ALA A 28 -1.17 41.50 -4.17
CA ALA A 28 -1.73 42.83 -4.42
C ALA A 28 -2.36 43.43 -3.14
N MET A 29 -1.57 43.60 -2.08
CA MET A 29 -1.72 44.65 -1.04
C MET A 29 -0.66 44.41 0.03
N ARG A 30 0.59 44.66 -0.34
CA ARG A 30 1.67 44.86 0.62
C ARG A 30 2.04 46.33 0.54
N GLU A 31 1.47 47.09 1.46
CA GLU A 31 2.12 48.29 2.01
C GLU A 31 1.45 48.60 3.36
N ASN A 32 2.23 48.33 4.44
CA ASN A 32 2.15 48.83 5.82
C ASN A 32 1.39 48.15 6.99
N VAL A 33 0.80 46.94 6.91
CA VAL A 33 0.15 46.32 8.12
C VAL A 33 0.26 44.77 8.20
N GLY A 34 1.46 44.23 8.49
CA GLY A 34 1.69 42.76 8.53
C GLY A 34 1.83 42.09 9.91
N THR A 35 1.84 42.86 11.00
CA THR A 35 2.19 42.37 12.35
C THR A 35 1.25 42.95 13.41
N VAL A 36 0.78 42.10 14.33
CA VAL A 36 0.10 42.48 15.57
C VAL A 36 1.16 42.76 16.63
N ARG A 37 1.27 44.03 17.05
CA ARG A 37 2.25 44.46 18.05
C ARG A 37 1.57 44.72 19.39
N ILE A 38 2.04 44.06 20.44
CA ILE A 38 1.58 44.23 21.82
C ILE A 38 2.77 44.74 22.63
N ALA A 39 2.61 45.86 23.34
CA ALA A 39 3.67 46.36 24.20
C ALA A 39 3.75 45.53 25.48
N TYR A 40 4.96 45.24 25.95
CA TYR A 40 5.23 44.83 27.32
C TYR A 40 5.93 45.99 28.03
N ALA A 41 5.36 46.51 29.12
CA ALA A 41 5.93 47.59 29.90
C ALA A 41 6.22 47.13 31.32
N GLY A 42 7.49 47.22 31.75
CA GLY A 42 7.91 46.71 33.05
C GLY A 42 9.39 46.95 33.33
N ASN A 43 9.89 46.43 34.45
CA ASN A 43 11.29 46.59 34.83
C ASN A 43 12.15 45.55 34.11
N LEU A 44 12.90 45.95 33.09
CA LEU A 44 13.67 45.04 32.23
C LEU A 44 14.99 44.51 32.83
N SER A 45 15.21 44.67 34.14
CA SER A 45 16.29 44.01 34.88
C SER A 45 16.09 42.48 34.96
N GLU A 46 16.94 41.75 35.71
CA GLU A 46 17.05 40.28 35.69
C GLU A 46 15.69 39.54 35.80
N GLY A 47 14.74 40.04 36.59
CA GLY A 47 13.39 39.47 36.69
C GLY A 47 12.43 39.79 35.52
N GLY A 48 12.59 40.94 34.86
CA GLY A 48 11.78 41.30 33.68
C GLY A 48 12.24 40.60 32.40
N GLN A 49 13.50 40.16 32.35
CA GLN A 49 13.98 39.34 31.23
C GLN A 49 13.24 38.00 31.14
N ASP A 50 12.88 37.40 32.26
CA ASP A 50 12.06 36.18 32.28
C ASP A 50 10.69 36.40 31.63
N ILE A 51 10.07 37.56 31.87
CA ILE A 51 8.80 37.93 31.26
C ILE A 51 8.94 38.09 29.74
N VAL A 52 9.95 38.83 29.28
CA VAL A 52 10.22 39.03 27.85
C VAL A 52 10.47 37.69 27.15
N ARG A 53 11.25 36.79 27.77
CA ARG A 53 11.55 35.46 27.23
C ARG A 53 10.29 34.58 27.14
N ALA A 54 9.45 34.57 28.17
CA ALA A 54 8.20 33.81 28.16
C ALA A 54 7.22 34.32 27.10
N LEU A 55 7.08 35.65 26.96
CA LEU A 55 6.28 36.27 25.89
C LEU A 55 6.88 35.97 24.49
N GLY A 56 8.21 35.92 24.37
CA GLY A 56 8.89 35.50 23.15
C GLY A 56 8.54 34.07 22.74
N LEU A 57 8.57 33.11 23.68
CA LEU A 57 8.13 31.73 23.42
C LEU A 57 6.67 31.65 22.98
N LEU A 58 5.80 32.46 23.58
CA LEU A 58 4.41 32.55 23.17
C LEU A 58 4.27 33.06 21.73
N ALA A 59 5.00 34.12 21.37
CA ALA A 59 5.00 34.66 20.01
C ALA A 59 5.56 33.66 18.99
N ASP A 60 6.68 33.00 19.29
CA ASP A 60 7.28 31.96 18.44
C ASP A 60 6.27 30.85 18.14
N GLY A 61 5.58 30.35 19.18
CA GLY A 61 4.58 29.29 19.03
C GLY A 61 3.39 29.70 18.18
N VAL A 62 2.86 30.92 18.38
CA VAL A 62 1.74 31.46 17.58
C VAL A 62 2.16 31.69 16.13
N ASN A 63 3.36 32.23 15.91
CA ASN A 63 3.88 32.53 14.57
C ASN A 63 4.20 31.27 13.77
N ALA A 64 4.76 30.24 14.42
CA ALA A 64 4.99 28.93 13.81
C ALA A 64 3.66 28.25 13.40
N ALA A 65 2.57 28.49 14.15
CA ALA A 65 1.22 28.02 13.82
C ALA A 65 0.49 28.86 12.75
N GLY A 66 1.18 29.78 12.07
CA GLY A 66 0.61 30.63 11.01
C GLY A 66 0.14 32.01 11.45
N GLY A 67 0.40 32.41 12.70
CA GLY A 67 0.07 33.73 13.24
C GLY A 67 -1.38 33.87 13.72
N ILE A 68 -1.84 35.11 13.86
CA ILE A 68 -3.24 35.45 14.16
C ILE A 68 -3.90 35.89 12.86
N ASP A 69 -4.78 35.04 12.31
CA ASP A 69 -5.42 35.26 11.00
C ASP A 69 -4.40 35.55 9.86
N GLY A 70 -3.21 34.94 9.94
CA GLY A 70 -2.11 35.15 8.99
C GLY A 70 -1.16 36.32 9.30
N LEU A 71 -1.44 37.10 10.35
CA LEU A 71 -0.58 38.20 10.83
C LEU A 71 0.40 37.69 11.89
N GLN A 72 1.66 38.14 11.81
CA GLN A 72 2.68 37.77 12.79
C GLN A 72 2.42 38.49 14.12
N LEU A 73 2.66 37.83 15.25
CA LEU A 73 2.59 38.40 16.59
C LEU A 73 3.99 38.84 17.04
N GLN A 74 4.08 40.05 17.61
CA GLN A 74 5.31 40.56 18.21
C GLN A 74 5.01 41.26 19.54
N PHE A 75 5.73 40.87 20.59
CA PHE A 75 5.78 41.63 21.83
C PHE A 75 6.93 42.65 21.77
N VAL A 76 6.66 43.90 22.17
CA VAL A 76 7.61 45.01 22.10
C VAL A 76 7.91 45.49 23.53
N PRO A 77 9.13 45.30 24.06
CA PRO A 77 9.46 45.67 25.44
C PRO A 77 9.70 47.19 25.60
N PHE A 78 9.21 47.76 26.69
CA PHE A 78 9.44 49.14 27.14
C PHE A 78 9.87 49.13 28.61
N ASP A 79 11.01 49.76 28.91
CA ASP A 79 11.56 49.80 30.27
C ASP A 79 10.92 50.93 31.09
N ASP A 80 10.27 50.58 32.20
CA ASP A 80 9.71 51.54 33.15
C ASP A 80 10.59 51.73 34.40
N HIS A 81 11.73 51.01 34.49
CA HIS A 81 12.65 50.97 35.63
C HIS A 81 12.00 50.60 36.98
N GLY A 82 10.78 50.06 36.98
CA GLY A 82 10.02 49.69 38.17
C GLY A 82 9.49 50.87 39.00
N VAL A 83 9.51 52.09 38.47
CA VAL A 83 9.14 53.31 39.22
C VAL A 83 8.11 54.17 38.48
N SER A 84 7.21 54.83 39.21
CA SER A 84 6.10 55.60 38.62
C SER A 84 6.51 56.67 37.59
N PRO A 85 7.64 57.42 37.74
CA PRO A 85 8.10 58.33 36.70
C PRO A 85 8.49 57.64 35.39
N GLY A 86 9.18 56.49 35.48
CA GLY A 86 9.55 55.68 34.32
C GLY A 86 8.32 55.09 33.63
N ALA A 87 7.34 54.63 34.42
CA ALA A 87 6.06 54.12 33.89
C ALA A 87 5.28 55.16 33.09
N ARG A 88 5.24 56.42 33.56
CA ARG A 88 4.62 57.52 32.78
C ARG A 88 5.35 57.78 31.46
N LYS A 89 6.68 57.71 31.46
CA LYS A 89 7.49 57.90 30.26
C LYS A 89 7.26 56.76 29.26
N ALA A 90 7.36 55.51 29.69
CA ALA A 90 7.09 54.34 28.85
C ALA A 90 5.65 54.35 28.31
N ALA A 91 4.66 54.72 29.13
CA ALA A 91 3.28 54.85 28.69
C ALA A 91 3.10 55.95 27.63
N ALA A 92 3.79 57.09 27.75
CA ALA A 92 3.78 58.13 26.72
C ALA A 92 4.40 57.63 25.40
N GLU A 93 5.55 56.96 25.45
CA GLU A 93 6.19 56.36 24.26
C GLU A 93 5.29 55.30 23.58
N ILE A 94 4.59 54.49 24.37
CA ILE A 94 3.62 53.51 23.86
C ILE A 94 2.41 54.18 23.21
N VAL A 95 1.93 55.29 23.78
CA VAL A 95 0.81 56.05 23.21
C VAL A 95 1.21 56.74 21.91
N GLU A 96 2.47 57.17 21.77
CA GLU A 96 3.01 57.73 20.53
C GLU A 96 3.20 56.66 19.42
N ASP A 97 3.42 55.39 19.79
CA ASP A 97 3.51 54.28 18.83
C ASP A 97 2.11 53.75 18.43
N ASP A 98 1.56 54.33 17.36
CA ASP A 98 0.29 53.95 16.74
C ASP A 98 0.23 52.48 16.26
N SER A 99 1.36 51.77 16.21
CA SER A 99 1.39 50.35 15.85
C SER A 99 0.98 49.42 17.00
N ILE A 100 1.01 49.89 18.26
CA ILE A 100 0.68 49.10 19.45
C ILE A 100 -0.84 48.92 19.58
N LEU A 101 -1.27 47.66 19.66
CA LEU A 101 -2.68 47.30 19.80
C LEU A 101 -3.14 47.21 21.26
N ALA A 102 -2.28 46.72 22.14
CA ALA A 102 -2.58 46.49 23.55
C ALA A 102 -1.28 46.54 24.36
N VAL A 103 -1.42 46.65 25.69
CA VAL A 103 -0.29 46.66 26.64
C VAL A 103 -0.41 45.49 27.62
N ILE A 104 0.69 44.80 27.85
CA ILE A 104 0.91 43.93 29.01
C ILE A 104 1.82 44.72 29.95
N GLY A 105 1.37 44.96 31.17
CA GLY A 105 2.06 45.84 32.11
C GLY A 105 1.15 46.95 32.61
N HIS A 106 1.55 47.70 33.62
CA HIS A 106 2.87 47.59 34.26
C HIS A 106 2.90 46.49 35.34
N ASP A 107 4.10 46.11 35.80
CA ASP A 107 4.24 44.99 36.74
C ASP A 107 3.72 45.33 38.15
N SER A 108 3.98 46.54 38.67
CA SER A 108 3.53 46.90 40.03
C SER A 108 2.22 47.69 40.01
N SER A 109 1.50 47.67 41.14
CA SER A 109 0.35 48.56 41.35
C SER A 109 0.71 50.05 41.17
N ALA A 110 1.87 50.48 41.70
CA ALA A 110 2.29 51.88 41.65
C ALA A 110 2.67 52.36 40.24
N THR A 111 3.28 51.50 39.42
CA THR A 111 3.59 51.80 38.01
C THR A 111 2.34 51.73 37.15
N SER A 112 1.46 50.75 37.39
CA SER A 112 0.20 50.60 36.65
C SER A 112 -0.74 51.79 36.84
N LEU A 113 -0.92 52.26 38.08
CA LEU A 113 -1.74 53.45 38.37
C LEU A 113 -1.18 54.72 37.73
N ALA A 114 0.15 54.82 37.62
CA ALA A 114 0.79 55.98 37.01
C ALA A 114 0.58 56.02 35.48
N ALA A 115 0.50 54.87 34.83
CA ALA A 115 0.29 54.72 33.39
C ALA A 115 -1.19 54.68 32.98
N ALA A 116 -2.07 54.19 33.86
CA ALA A 116 -3.49 53.96 33.56
C ALA A 116 -4.26 55.14 32.94
N PRO A 117 -4.07 56.41 33.38
CA PRO A 117 -4.76 57.54 32.77
C PRO A 117 -4.37 57.78 31.30
N LEU A 118 -3.10 57.51 30.94
CA LEU A 118 -2.58 57.70 29.58
C LEU A 118 -3.20 56.68 28.62
N TYR A 119 -3.25 55.41 29.00
CA TYR A 119 -3.87 54.36 28.18
C TYR A 119 -5.38 54.54 28.05
N ALA A 120 -6.06 54.96 29.13
CA ALA A 120 -7.49 55.24 29.08
C ALA A 120 -7.81 56.41 28.14
N ALA A 121 -6.99 57.48 28.16
CA ALA A 121 -7.14 58.62 27.25
C ALA A 121 -6.86 58.24 25.79
N ALA A 122 -5.88 57.36 25.54
CA ALA A 122 -5.51 56.88 24.21
C ALA A 122 -6.36 55.70 23.70
N GLY A 123 -7.29 55.18 24.53
CA GLY A 123 -8.12 54.04 24.22
C GLY A 123 -7.33 52.76 23.94
N ILE A 124 -6.27 52.49 24.72
CA ILE A 124 -5.43 51.29 24.60
C ILE A 124 -5.79 50.31 25.72
N PRO A 125 -6.23 49.08 25.42
CA PRO A 125 -6.46 48.07 26.46
C PRO A 125 -5.13 47.63 27.08
N ALA A 126 -5.05 47.64 28.41
CA ALA A 126 -3.89 47.24 29.19
C ALA A 126 -4.22 46.10 30.16
N LEU A 127 -3.35 45.10 30.29
CA LEU A 127 -3.44 44.01 31.25
C LEU A 127 -2.26 44.09 32.22
N ALA A 128 -2.50 44.38 33.50
CA ALA A 128 -1.47 44.27 34.53
C ALA A 128 -1.30 42.80 34.97
N PRO A 129 -0.11 42.19 34.78
CA PRO A 129 0.12 40.81 35.18
C PRO A 129 0.12 40.63 36.70
N MET A 130 0.75 41.58 37.42
CA MET A 130 1.12 41.41 38.84
C MET A 130 0.50 42.44 39.78
N ALA A 131 -0.17 43.49 39.28
CA ALA A 131 -0.80 44.49 40.14
C ALA A 131 -1.97 43.88 40.94
N SER A 132 -2.03 44.18 42.25
CA SER A 132 -3.09 43.73 43.17
C SER A 132 -4.09 44.81 43.64
N GLU A 133 -3.77 46.10 43.48
CA GLU A 133 -4.61 47.26 43.81
C GLU A 133 -5.93 47.40 43.01
N THR A 134 -7.08 47.13 43.63
CA THR A 134 -8.40 47.00 42.98
C THR A 134 -8.93 48.27 42.31
N SER A 135 -8.46 49.45 42.74
CA SER A 135 -8.83 50.72 42.11
C SER A 135 -8.39 50.83 40.64
N LEU A 136 -7.44 49.99 40.21
CA LEU A 136 -6.95 49.94 38.83
C LEU A 136 -8.04 49.51 37.83
N THR A 137 -8.98 48.63 38.21
CA THR A 137 -10.04 48.12 37.31
C THR A 137 -11.41 48.73 37.59
N ARG A 138 -11.77 49.00 38.86
CA ARG A 138 -13.12 49.46 39.23
C ARG A 138 -13.57 50.73 38.51
N ASN A 139 -12.63 51.63 38.19
CA ASN A 139 -12.92 52.92 37.55
C ASN A 139 -12.23 53.08 36.19
N ASN A 140 -11.80 51.99 35.55
CA ASN A 140 -11.08 52.06 34.28
C ASN A 140 -11.44 50.89 33.35
N ALA A 141 -12.35 51.14 32.39
CA ALA A 141 -12.78 50.14 31.41
C ALA A 141 -11.70 49.71 30.41
N TRP A 142 -10.53 50.36 30.41
CA TRP A 142 -9.40 50.03 29.55
C TRP A 142 -8.32 49.22 30.25
N TYR A 143 -8.44 49.01 31.56
CA TYR A 143 -7.46 48.25 32.34
C TYR A 143 -8.07 46.95 32.85
N PHE A 144 -7.33 45.87 32.69
CA PHE A 144 -7.64 44.52 33.15
C PHE A 144 -6.46 43.97 33.97
N ARG A 145 -6.68 42.89 34.69
CA ARG A 145 -5.67 42.34 35.61
C ARG A 145 -5.64 40.83 35.60
N ILE A 146 -4.45 40.27 35.73
CA ILE A 146 -4.25 38.83 35.91
C ILE A 146 -3.99 38.46 37.37
N GLY A 147 -3.32 39.35 38.12
CA GLY A 147 -3.08 39.18 39.54
C GLY A 147 -4.37 39.27 40.37
N HIS A 148 -4.39 38.54 41.50
CA HIS A 148 -5.45 38.61 42.49
C HIS A 148 -5.30 39.87 43.37
N SER A 149 -6.36 40.22 44.09
CA SER A 149 -6.33 41.38 44.98
C SER A 149 -5.76 41.06 46.36
N ASP A 150 -5.23 42.08 47.04
CA ASP A 150 -4.69 41.95 48.40
C ASP A 150 -5.79 41.47 49.38
N GLU A 151 -7.05 41.88 49.19
CA GLU A 151 -8.18 41.44 50.02
C GLU A 151 -8.50 39.96 49.83
N ARG A 152 -8.45 39.49 48.58
CA ARG A 152 -8.68 38.07 48.25
C ARG A 152 -7.56 37.20 48.79
N GLU A 153 -6.31 37.66 48.69
CA GLU A 153 -5.16 36.97 49.28
C GLU A 153 -5.27 36.89 50.80
N ALA A 154 -5.59 38.01 51.46
CA ALA A 154 -5.76 38.05 52.91
C ALA A 154 -6.88 37.11 53.39
N ALA A 155 -8.02 37.08 52.69
CA ALA A 155 -9.10 36.15 53.01
C ALA A 155 -8.67 34.69 52.84
N PHE A 156 -7.99 34.37 51.74
CA PHE A 156 -7.46 33.03 51.51
C PHE A 156 -6.40 32.62 52.53
N MET A 157 -5.52 33.54 52.94
CA MET A 157 -4.54 33.29 54.02
C MET A 157 -5.23 32.95 55.34
N ALA A 158 -6.29 33.68 55.70
CA ALA A 158 -7.06 33.42 56.92
C ALA A 158 -7.81 32.08 56.85
N ASP A 159 -8.47 31.79 55.71
CA ASP A 159 -9.16 30.52 55.47
C ASP A 159 -8.16 29.34 55.50
N TYR A 160 -6.98 29.50 54.90
CA TYR A 160 -5.94 28.47 54.90
C TYR A 160 -5.31 28.27 56.27
N ALA A 161 -5.09 29.34 57.04
CA ALA A 161 -4.67 29.22 58.42
C ALA A 161 -5.68 28.38 59.24
N LYS A 162 -6.99 28.61 59.07
CA LYS A 162 -8.03 27.87 59.79
C LYS A 162 -8.22 26.44 59.29
N LEU A 163 -8.37 26.24 57.98
CA LEU A 163 -8.82 24.97 57.39
C LEU A 163 -7.65 24.10 56.93
N GLY A 164 -6.62 24.70 56.33
CA GLY A 164 -5.45 23.98 55.81
C GLY A 164 -4.39 23.70 56.87
N LEU A 165 -4.21 24.63 57.81
CA LEU A 165 -3.27 24.54 58.92
C LEU A 165 -3.95 24.29 60.27
N LEU A 166 -5.29 24.25 60.37
CA LEU A 166 -5.99 23.95 61.62
C LEU A 166 -5.57 24.88 62.78
N ALA A 167 -5.34 26.17 62.47
CA ALA A 167 -4.88 27.16 63.45
C ALA A 167 -6.07 27.93 64.05
N ASP A 168 -6.14 27.97 65.38
CA ASP A 168 -7.08 28.83 66.11
C ASP A 168 -6.49 30.21 66.42
N SER A 169 -5.18 30.36 66.29
CA SER A 169 -4.49 31.63 66.50
C SER A 169 -3.30 31.84 65.57
N VAL A 170 -3.01 33.11 65.28
CA VAL A 170 -1.90 33.53 64.43
C VAL A 170 -1.07 34.65 65.07
N ALA A 171 0.19 34.76 64.64
CA ALA A 171 1.10 35.85 64.93
C ALA A 171 1.53 36.51 63.61
N LEU A 172 1.24 37.80 63.44
CA LEU A 172 1.63 38.56 62.25
C LEU A 172 3.03 39.15 62.44
N LEU A 173 3.97 38.71 61.60
CA LEU A 173 5.32 39.26 61.52
C LEU A 173 5.48 39.92 60.14
N ARG A 174 5.67 41.23 60.13
CA ARG A 174 5.79 42.02 58.89
C ARG A 174 7.04 42.85 58.86
N THR A 175 7.47 43.21 57.66
CA THR A 175 8.49 44.24 57.45
C THR A 175 7.80 45.57 57.09
N PRO A 176 8.39 46.75 57.40
CA PRO A 176 7.71 48.05 57.24
C PRO A 176 7.82 48.60 55.80
N GLN A 177 7.30 47.87 54.81
CA GLN A 177 7.24 48.31 53.41
C GLN A 177 5.78 48.52 52.96
N PRO A 178 5.53 49.41 51.98
CA PRO A 178 4.16 49.66 51.52
C PRO A 178 3.39 48.42 51.07
N VAL A 179 4.05 47.44 50.45
CA VAL A 179 3.39 46.21 49.96
C VAL A 179 2.94 45.28 51.09
N THR A 180 3.75 45.15 52.14
CA THR A 180 3.45 44.30 53.30
C THR A 180 2.39 44.94 54.18
N GLU A 181 2.39 46.27 54.31
CA GLU A 181 1.33 47.00 55.03
C GLU A 181 -0.02 46.93 54.33
N ARG A 182 -0.05 47.02 52.99
CA ARG A 182 -1.29 46.91 52.22
C ARG A 182 -1.98 45.56 52.41
N LEU A 183 -1.21 44.46 52.44
CA LEU A 183 -1.76 43.13 52.68
C LEU A 183 -2.10 42.90 54.17
N ALA A 184 -1.36 43.52 55.09
CA ALA A 184 -1.61 43.38 56.53
C ALA A 184 -2.95 43.97 56.98
N ALA A 185 -3.41 45.07 56.37
CA ALA A 185 -4.67 45.72 56.72
C ALA A 185 -5.91 44.81 56.57
N PRO A 186 -6.22 44.24 55.38
CA PRO A 186 -7.37 43.33 55.22
C PRO A 186 -7.20 42.04 56.02
N LEU A 187 -5.97 41.58 56.26
CA LEU A 187 -5.72 40.39 57.06
C LEU A 187 -6.19 40.55 58.52
N ARG A 188 -5.94 41.72 59.13
CA ARG A 188 -6.43 42.04 60.48
C ARG A 188 -7.95 42.05 60.56
N GLU A 189 -8.61 42.45 59.48
CA GLU A 189 -10.07 42.52 59.40
C GLU A 189 -10.70 41.13 59.24
N VAL A 190 -10.12 40.27 58.38
CA VAL A 190 -10.71 38.98 58.03
C VAL A 190 -10.41 37.88 59.05
N LEU A 191 -9.27 37.90 59.73
CA LEU A 191 -8.88 36.86 60.71
C LEU A 191 -9.96 36.60 61.80
N PRO A 192 -10.50 37.63 62.49
CA PRO A 192 -11.57 37.42 63.47
C PRO A 192 -12.86 36.87 62.85
N GLN A 193 -13.20 37.29 61.63
CA GLN A 193 -14.39 36.82 60.91
C GLN A 193 -14.33 35.33 60.57
N ARG A 194 -13.12 34.77 60.46
CA ARG A 194 -12.86 33.34 60.23
C ARG A 194 -12.62 32.55 61.51
N GLY A 195 -12.79 33.17 62.68
CA GLY A 195 -12.57 32.53 63.97
C GLY A 195 -11.11 32.20 64.25
N VAL A 196 -10.17 33.00 63.70
CA VAL A 196 -8.73 32.88 63.94
C VAL A 196 -8.26 34.10 64.75
N GLY A 197 -7.78 33.87 65.97
CA GLY A 197 -7.35 34.95 66.86
C GLY A 197 -5.96 35.50 66.50
N LEU A 198 -5.86 36.80 66.21
CA LEU A 198 -4.57 37.49 66.08
C LEU A 198 -3.96 37.75 67.47
N ARG A 199 -2.90 37.01 67.84
CA ARG A 199 -2.26 37.08 69.16
C ARG A 199 -1.11 38.07 69.23
N LEU A 200 -0.40 38.24 68.12
CA LEU A 200 0.78 39.11 68.00
C LEU A 200 0.74 39.84 66.65
N ASP A 201 1.18 41.08 66.64
CA ASP A 201 1.39 41.89 65.43
C ASP A 201 2.65 42.73 65.63
N ALA A 202 3.71 42.40 64.90
CA ALA A 202 5.00 43.04 65.01
C ALA A 202 5.54 43.43 63.63
N ALA A 203 6.07 44.64 63.55
CA ALA A 203 6.87 45.09 62.42
C ALA A 203 8.35 45.02 62.78
N VAL A 204 9.14 44.24 62.04
CA VAL A 204 10.58 44.10 62.24
C VAL A 204 11.30 44.53 60.96
N ASN A 205 12.34 45.34 61.09
CA ASN A 205 13.16 45.76 59.95
C ASN A 205 14.52 45.03 59.97
N PRO A 206 14.76 44.05 59.08
CA PRO A 206 16.03 43.33 59.03
C PRO A 206 17.27 44.19 58.74
N ALA A 207 17.08 45.38 58.16
CA ALA A 207 18.16 46.33 57.89
C ALA A 207 18.45 47.28 59.07
N ALA A 208 17.63 47.26 60.14
CA ALA A 208 17.83 48.13 61.29
C ALA A 208 18.91 47.57 62.23
N ALA A 209 19.69 48.46 62.86
CA ALA A 209 20.69 48.07 63.86
C ALA A 209 20.09 47.31 65.06
N GLY A 210 18.80 47.51 65.35
CA GLY A 210 18.06 46.84 66.41
C GLY A 210 17.54 45.44 66.08
N PHE A 211 17.74 44.94 64.85
CA PHE A 211 17.11 43.71 64.34
C PHE A 211 17.21 42.50 65.30
N ALA A 212 18.40 42.23 65.86
CA ALA A 212 18.60 41.10 66.75
C ALA A 212 17.78 41.21 68.06
N ARG A 213 17.61 42.43 68.58
CA ARG A 213 16.78 42.69 69.77
C ARG A 213 15.30 42.56 69.41
N ASP A 214 14.86 43.20 68.32
CA ASP A 214 13.47 43.16 67.87
C ASP A 214 13.00 41.73 67.59
N MET A 215 13.88 40.90 66.99
CA MET A 215 13.63 39.48 66.78
C MET A 215 13.59 38.68 68.09
N ALA A 216 14.50 38.96 69.04
CA ALA A 216 14.47 38.29 70.34
C ALA A 216 13.17 38.59 71.11
N ASP A 217 12.71 39.85 71.06
CA ASP A 217 11.45 40.28 71.66
C ASP A 217 10.25 39.59 71.00
N PHE A 218 10.21 39.52 69.67
CA PHE A 218 9.18 38.79 68.93
C PHE A 218 9.18 37.29 69.25
N VAL A 219 10.34 36.63 69.26
CA VAL A 219 10.46 35.20 69.59
C VAL A 219 10.02 34.92 71.02
N SER A 220 10.37 35.79 71.97
CA SER A 220 9.92 35.69 73.36
C SER A 220 8.40 35.78 73.46
N ALA A 221 7.80 36.78 72.79
CA ALA A 221 6.35 36.95 72.76
C ALA A 221 5.63 35.78 72.07
N LEU A 222 6.21 35.21 71.01
CA LEU A 222 5.68 34.05 70.29
C LEU A 222 5.71 32.79 71.16
N ARG A 223 6.77 32.57 71.92
CA ARG A 223 6.90 31.42 72.85
C ARG A 223 5.90 31.48 74.01
N ALA A 224 5.39 32.67 74.34
CA ALA A 224 4.31 32.82 75.32
C ALA A 224 2.93 32.44 74.75
N GLN A 225 2.80 32.21 73.44
CA GLN A 225 1.58 31.74 72.80
C GLN A 225 1.53 30.21 72.71
N SER A 226 0.38 29.67 72.26
CA SER A 226 0.26 28.23 71.96
C SER A 226 1.28 27.79 70.90
N PRO A 227 1.90 26.60 71.04
CA PRO A 227 2.78 26.01 70.01
C PRO A 227 2.11 25.87 68.63
N GLU A 228 0.77 25.78 68.60
CA GLU A 228 -0.02 25.68 67.37
C GLU A 228 -0.26 27.03 66.68
N THR A 229 0.19 28.14 67.27
CA THR A 229 0.08 29.48 66.67
C THR A 229 0.86 29.53 65.36
N VAL A 230 0.19 29.90 64.26
CA VAL A 230 0.84 30.04 62.94
C VAL A 230 1.42 31.45 62.80
N VAL A 231 2.65 31.56 62.30
CA VAL A 231 3.27 32.85 61.98
C VAL A 231 2.89 33.24 60.56
N LEU A 232 2.17 34.35 60.39
CA LEU A 232 1.91 34.96 59.09
C LEU A 232 3.07 35.91 58.79
N LEU A 233 3.92 35.54 57.83
CA LEU A 233 5.15 36.27 57.49
C LEU A 233 4.92 37.15 56.26
N LEU A 234 4.81 38.46 56.46
CA LEU A 234 4.66 39.44 55.38
C LEU A 234 5.97 40.20 55.16
N ALA A 235 6.80 39.70 54.24
CA ALA A 235 8.09 40.29 53.89
C ALA A 235 8.39 40.10 52.41
N THR A 236 9.24 40.95 51.83
CA THR A 236 9.86 40.69 50.51
C THR A 236 10.94 39.62 50.64
N GLU A 237 11.36 39.01 49.52
CA GLU A 237 12.21 37.80 49.55
C GLU A 237 13.46 37.92 50.45
N GLU A 238 14.28 38.95 50.26
CA GLU A 238 15.54 39.12 51.00
C GLU A 238 15.33 39.30 52.52
N PRO A 239 14.48 40.25 52.99
CA PRO A 239 14.08 40.32 54.38
C PRO A 239 13.45 39.03 54.92
N ALA A 240 12.65 38.32 54.10
CA ALA A 240 11.99 37.09 54.51
C ALA A 240 12.99 35.97 54.82
N VAL A 241 14.06 35.82 54.02
CA VAL A 241 15.13 34.85 54.29
C VAL A 241 15.76 35.11 55.67
N MET A 242 16.08 36.37 55.97
CA MET A 242 16.67 36.76 57.26
C MET A 242 15.73 36.48 58.44
N LEU A 243 14.43 36.75 58.27
CA LEU A 243 13.42 36.51 59.31
C LEU A 243 13.19 35.02 59.55
N VAL A 244 13.07 34.22 58.49
CA VAL A 244 12.94 32.75 58.61
C VAL A 244 14.17 32.17 59.28
N GLN A 245 15.37 32.59 58.87
CA GLN A 245 16.62 32.15 59.48
C GLN A 245 16.66 32.47 60.97
N ALA A 246 16.37 33.73 61.35
CA ALA A 246 16.38 34.17 62.75
C ALA A 246 15.36 33.40 63.63
N LEU A 247 14.15 33.14 63.11
CA LEU A 247 13.14 32.35 63.82
C LEU A 247 13.62 30.91 64.07
N ARG A 248 14.15 30.26 63.04
CA ARG A 248 14.55 28.84 63.08
C ARG A 248 15.86 28.63 63.86
N ASP A 249 16.81 29.55 63.75
CA ASP A 249 18.03 29.57 64.56
C ASP A 249 17.70 29.75 66.06
N ALA A 250 16.64 30.51 66.37
CA ALA A 250 16.10 30.62 67.72
C ALA A 250 15.23 29.41 68.15
N GLY A 251 15.17 28.33 67.35
CA GLY A 251 14.44 27.11 67.69
C GLY A 251 12.91 27.22 67.62
N VAL A 252 12.36 28.22 66.92
CA VAL A 252 10.92 28.32 66.69
C VAL A 252 10.47 27.20 65.76
N THR A 253 9.53 26.36 66.21
CA THR A 253 9.00 25.21 65.46
C THR A 253 7.60 25.44 64.90
N ASN A 254 7.03 26.63 65.13
CA ASN A 254 5.74 27.06 64.60
C ASN A 254 5.71 27.01 63.07
N ARG A 255 4.52 26.74 62.53
CA ARG A 255 4.25 26.77 61.09
C ARG A 255 4.25 28.22 60.61
N ILE A 256 4.87 28.50 59.46
CA ILE A 256 4.96 29.84 58.87
C ILE A 256 4.15 29.84 57.57
N LEU A 257 3.29 30.83 57.36
CA LEU A 257 2.56 31.04 56.10
C LEU A 257 2.97 32.39 55.49
N GLY A 258 3.50 32.35 54.27
CA GLY A 258 3.91 33.52 53.49
C GLY A 258 2.96 33.84 52.32
N PRO A 259 2.98 35.09 51.83
CA PRO A 259 2.20 35.54 50.68
C PRO A 259 2.74 35.01 49.34
N ASN A 260 2.01 35.30 48.27
CA ASN A 260 2.19 34.78 46.91
C ASN A 260 3.61 34.97 46.35
N TRP A 261 4.27 36.07 46.71
CA TRP A 261 5.58 36.44 46.17
C TRP A 261 6.71 35.69 46.87
N LEU A 262 6.46 35.08 48.03
CA LEU A 262 7.38 34.11 48.63
C LEU A 262 7.22 32.71 48.03
N GLY A 263 6.23 32.49 47.16
CA GLY A 263 6.11 31.26 46.38
C GLY A 263 7.08 31.15 45.20
N ALA A 264 7.84 32.21 44.90
CA ALA A 264 8.75 32.28 43.76
C ALA A 264 9.96 31.31 43.90
N PRO A 265 10.46 30.73 42.79
CA PRO A 265 11.61 29.82 42.82
C PRO A 265 12.88 30.46 43.38
N SER A 266 13.08 31.76 43.10
CA SER A 266 14.15 32.60 43.65
C SER A 266 14.24 32.53 45.18
N PHE A 267 13.10 32.60 45.88
CA PHE A 267 13.06 32.57 47.33
C PHE A 267 13.45 31.21 47.90
N GLY A 268 12.88 30.12 47.35
CA GLY A 268 13.23 28.76 47.74
C GLY A 268 14.72 28.46 47.52
N LYS A 269 15.27 28.92 46.39
CA LYS A 269 16.69 28.77 46.06
C LYS A 269 17.60 29.51 47.05
N ARG A 270 17.26 30.74 47.45
CA ARG A 270 18.01 31.46 48.49
C ARG A 270 18.02 30.73 49.83
N LEU A 271 16.91 30.10 50.21
CA LEU A 271 16.84 29.28 51.43
C LEU A 271 17.69 28.01 51.32
N SER A 272 17.67 27.32 50.16
CA SER A 272 18.46 26.11 49.92
C SER A 272 19.98 26.34 50.04
N GLN A 273 20.43 27.55 49.71
CA GLN A 273 21.83 27.97 49.74
C GLN A 273 22.34 28.31 51.15
N LEU A 274 21.47 28.35 52.16
CA LEU A 274 21.90 28.60 53.53
C LEU A 274 22.73 27.39 54.04
N PRO A 275 23.94 27.60 54.60
CA PRO A 275 24.84 26.50 54.98
C PRO A 275 24.23 25.45 55.92
N ARG A 276 23.33 25.88 56.82
CA ARG A 276 22.63 24.98 57.75
C ARG A 276 21.48 24.21 57.11
N GLU A 277 20.89 24.73 56.03
CA GLU A 277 19.90 23.99 55.24
C GLU A 277 20.58 22.87 54.47
N SER A 278 21.72 23.17 53.85
CA SER A 278 22.49 22.18 53.07
C SER A 278 23.01 21.03 53.94
N SER A 279 23.32 21.28 55.21
CA SER A 279 23.78 20.25 56.16
C SER A 279 22.64 19.54 56.90
N ARG A 280 21.46 20.16 57.01
CA ARG A 280 20.26 19.58 57.62
C ARG A 280 19.01 20.00 56.82
N PRO A 281 18.70 19.30 55.71
CA PRO A 281 17.57 19.63 54.86
C PRO A 281 16.26 19.72 55.64
N GLY A 282 15.45 20.75 55.38
CA GLY A 282 14.18 20.97 56.05
C GLY A 282 14.26 21.80 57.34
N LEU A 283 15.45 22.25 57.78
CA LEU A 283 15.61 23.07 58.97
C LEU A 283 14.84 24.39 58.87
N TYR A 284 14.99 25.11 57.76
CA TYR A 284 14.29 26.37 57.49
C TYR A 284 12.98 26.16 56.76
N THR A 285 12.94 25.17 55.87
CA THR A 285 11.87 24.99 54.87
C THR A 285 10.74 24.04 55.30
N GLY A 286 11.02 23.07 56.18
CA GLY A 286 10.13 21.95 56.49
C GLY A 286 8.80 22.29 57.19
N LYS A 287 8.56 23.55 57.57
CA LYS A 287 7.25 24.06 58.05
C LYS A 287 6.95 25.46 57.51
N LEU A 288 7.49 25.77 56.34
CA LEU A 288 7.29 27.03 55.63
C LEU A 288 6.32 26.79 54.47
N PHE A 289 5.11 27.32 54.64
CA PHE A 289 4.04 27.30 53.67
C PHE A 289 4.03 28.65 52.95
N VAL A 290 3.79 28.64 51.66
CA VAL A 290 3.72 29.85 50.85
C VAL A 290 2.52 29.74 49.93
N ILE A 291 1.77 30.82 49.81
CA ILE A 291 0.86 30.94 48.68
C ILE A 291 1.74 30.97 47.43
N SER A 292 1.36 30.19 46.43
CA SER A 292 2.04 30.21 45.15
C SER A 292 1.01 30.39 44.04
N PRO A 293 1.26 31.31 43.11
CA PRO A 293 0.43 31.44 41.92
C PRO A 293 0.57 30.26 40.97
N PHE A 294 1.55 29.39 41.19
CA PHE A 294 1.80 28.24 40.36
C PHE A 294 2.47 27.13 41.19
N LEU A 295 1.94 25.91 41.07
CA LEU A 295 2.47 24.73 41.74
C LEU A 295 2.73 23.67 40.67
N PRO A 296 3.99 23.36 40.35
CA PRO A 296 4.35 22.50 39.21
C PRO A 296 3.74 21.10 39.24
N ASP A 297 3.52 20.53 40.42
CA ASP A 297 2.96 19.18 40.61
C ASP A 297 1.47 19.08 40.28
N ILE A 298 0.70 20.15 40.44
CA ILE A 298 -0.71 20.22 40.04
C ILE A 298 -0.92 21.07 38.78
N ALA A 299 0.17 21.32 38.04
CA ALA A 299 0.13 22.14 36.84
C ALA A 299 -0.42 21.38 35.63
N ASN A 300 -1.14 22.10 34.77
CA ASN A 300 -1.68 21.53 33.54
C ASN A 300 -0.58 21.21 32.50
N GLN A 301 -0.95 20.43 31.48
CA GLN A 301 -0.01 20.02 30.43
C GLN A 301 0.60 21.23 29.68
N GLN A 302 -0.17 22.30 29.47
CA GLN A 302 0.33 23.48 28.76
C GLN A 302 1.45 24.17 29.56
N ALA A 303 1.29 24.26 30.88
CA ALA A 303 2.29 24.82 31.77
C ALA A 303 3.57 23.98 31.81
N ASN A 304 3.45 22.65 31.92
CA ASN A 304 4.60 21.76 31.94
C ASN A 304 5.39 21.83 30.61
N ARG A 305 4.70 21.91 29.47
CA ARG A 305 5.35 22.14 28.16
C ARG A 305 6.05 23.49 28.09
N LEU A 306 5.43 24.55 28.59
CA LEU A 306 6.05 25.87 28.65
C LEU A 306 7.32 25.85 29.50
N LEU A 307 7.25 25.28 30.71
CA LEU A 307 8.39 25.19 31.61
C LEU A 307 9.53 24.37 31.02
N ALA A 308 9.23 23.22 30.42
CA ALA A 308 10.24 22.39 29.74
C ALA A 308 10.89 23.14 28.55
N ALA A 309 10.09 23.81 27.72
CA ALA A 309 10.60 24.60 26.60
C ALA A 309 11.42 25.82 27.05
N TYR A 310 11.03 26.44 28.17
CA TYR A 310 11.74 27.55 28.77
C TYR A 310 13.08 27.09 29.35
N ASP A 311 13.08 26.04 30.17
CA ASP A 311 14.26 25.47 30.81
C ASP A 311 15.30 25.04 29.77
N ALA A 312 14.86 24.36 28.70
CA ALA A 312 15.73 23.92 27.62
C ALA A 312 16.45 25.06 26.88
N ARG A 313 15.88 26.28 26.84
CA ARG A 313 16.48 27.42 26.12
C ARG A 313 17.18 28.41 27.04
N PHE A 314 16.69 28.59 28.26
CA PHE A 314 17.03 29.72 29.11
C PHE A 314 17.43 29.32 30.54
N GLY A 315 17.33 28.04 30.89
CA GLY A 315 17.44 27.55 32.27
C GLY A 315 16.15 27.74 33.07
N PRO A 316 16.15 27.36 34.37
CA PRO A 316 14.93 27.28 35.17
C PRO A 316 14.32 28.66 35.37
N LEU A 317 13.00 28.74 35.28
CA LEU A 317 12.26 29.99 35.45
C LEU A 317 12.48 30.54 36.86
N GLY A 318 13.00 31.76 36.99
CA GLY A 318 13.32 32.35 38.28
C GLY A 318 12.13 33.02 38.96
N ASN A 319 11.15 33.48 38.19
CA ASN A 319 10.02 34.28 38.68
C ASN A 319 8.69 33.89 38.01
N TRP A 320 7.67 33.61 38.81
CA TRP A 320 6.31 33.31 38.34
C TRP A 320 5.60 34.47 37.63
N ALA A 321 6.09 35.72 37.76
CA ALA A 321 5.56 36.87 37.03
C ALA A 321 5.55 36.64 35.50
N ALA A 322 6.50 35.86 34.99
CA ALA A 322 6.55 35.46 33.59
C ALA A 322 5.36 34.58 33.16
N LEU A 323 4.85 33.72 34.05
CA LEU A 323 3.66 32.91 33.77
C LEU A 323 2.40 33.78 33.70
N TYR A 324 2.29 34.78 34.57
CA TYR A 324 1.18 35.74 34.53
C TYR A 324 1.21 36.61 33.29
N ALA A 325 2.39 37.05 32.84
CA ALA A 325 2.53 37.76 31.59
C ALA A 325 2.22 36.86 30.38
N TYR A 326 2.63 35.59 30.42
CA TYR A 326 2.27 34.60 29.41
C TYR A 326 0.74 34.43 29.31
N ASP A 327 0.06 34.33 30.44
CA ASP A 327 -1.41 34.27 30.49
C ASP A 327 -2.10 35.56 30.04
N ALA A 328 -1.52 36.73 30.35
CA ALA A 328 -1.96 38.01 29.79
C ALA A 328 -1.85 38.02 28.25
N GLY A 329 -0.75 37.47 27.73
CA GLY A 329 -0.54 37.27 26.30
C GLY A 329 -1.59 36.35 25.69
N GLN A 330 -1.87 35.20 26.33
CA GLN A 330 -2.89 34.25 25.89
C GLN A 330 -4.29 34.88 25.84
N LEU A 331 -4.67 35.65 26.85
CA LEU A 331 -5.93 36.38 26.88
C LEU A 331 -6.02 37.41 25.75
N LEU A 332 -4.94 38.18 25.51
CA LEU A 332 -4.89 39.14 24.42
C LEU A 332 -4.99 38.45 23.06
N ILE A 333 -4.25 37.36 22.84
CA ILE A 333 -4.33 36.57 21.60
C ILE A 333 -5.77 36.06 21.39
N ALA A 334 -6.40 35.51 22.43
CA ALA A 334 -7.77 35.03 22.36
C ALA A 334 -8.76 36.17 22.05
N ALA A 335 -8.61 37.33 22.71
CA ALA A 335 -9.44 38.50 22.46
C ALA A 335 -9.27 39.04 21.03
N VAL A 336 -8.03 39.08 20.53
CA VAL A 336 -7.70 39.51 19.17
C VAL A 336 -8.27 38.53 18.13
N ARG A 337 -8.17 37.21 18.36
CA ARG A 337 -8.79 36.18 17.51
C ARG A 337 -10.31 36.30 17.47
N ARG A 338 -10.95 36.45 18.63
CA ARG A 338 -12.41 36.65 18.72
C ARG A 338 -12.88 37.95 18.07
N ALA A 339 -12.02 38.97 18.02
CA ALA A 339 -12.31 40.22 17.33
C ALA A 339 -12.25 40.09 15.80
N GLY A 340 -11.62 39.05 15.24
CA GLY A 340 -11.58 38.74 13.80
C GLY A 340 -10.83 39.77 12.96
N LEU A 341 -9.50 39.66 12.90
CA LEU A 341 -8.59 40.67 12.31
C LEU A 341 -8.75 40.83 10.80
N ALA A 342 -9.15 39.77 10.09
CA ALA A 342 -9.13 39.73 8.64
C ALA A 342 -10.35 40.37 7.94
N ALA A 343 -11.43 40.70 8.66
CA ALA A 343 -12.72 41.03 8.03
C ALA A 343 -13.36 42.38 8.39
N SER A 344 -12.89 43.13 9.41
CA SER A 344 -13.76 44.17 10.01
C SER A 344 -13.12 45.49 10.49
N TRP A 345 -11.81 45.73 10.34
CA TRP A 345 -11.19 46.92 10.95
C TRP A 345 -11.09 48.11 9.98
N SER A 346 -11.88 49.16 10.22
CA SER A 346 -11.77 50.44 9.48
C SER A 346 -10.73 51.41 10.07
N THR A 347 -10.43 51.32 11.38
CA THR A 347 -9.44 52.17 12.09
C THR A 347 -8.83 51.45 13.30
N ARG A 348 -7.61 51.84 13.71
CA ARG A 348 -6.94 51.32 14.93
C ARG A 348 -7.72 51.61 16.22
N ALA A 349 -8.44 52.72 16.30
CA ALA A 349 -9.32 53.01 17.44
C ALA A 349 -10.51 52.05 17.53
N SER A 350 -11.01 51.54 16.40
CA SER A 350 -12.03 50.47 16.37
C SER A 350 -11.45 49.15 16.83
N ALA A 351 -10.24 48.83 16.35
CA ALA A 351 -9.50 47.63 16.73
C ALA A 351 -9.29 47.51 18.25
N ARG A 352 -8.74 48.56 18.87
CA ARG A 352 -8.49 48.60 20.32
C ARG A 352 -9.77 48.44 21.13
N ARG A 353 -10.88 49.06 20.71
CA ARG A 353 -12.21 48.90 21.32
C ARG A 353 -12.72 47.46 21.22
N MET A 354 -12.61 46.83 20.05
CA MET A 354 -13.05 45.44 19.87
C MET A 354 -12.24 44.48 20.73
N VAL A 355 -10.90 44.64 20.81
CA VAL A 355 -10.06 43.82 21.69
C VAL A 355 -10.47 44.00 23.16
N ARG A 356 -10.68 45.25 23.61
CA ARG A 356 -11.21 45.55 24.95
C ARG A 356 -12.55 44.86 25.19
N ASP A 357 -13.49 44.93 24.25
CA ASP A 357 -14.82 44.32 24.39
C ASP A 357 -14.74 42.79 24.45
N GLN A 358 -13.85 42.18 23.69
CA GLN A 358 -13.62 40.74 23.75
C GLN A 358 -12.97 40.32 25.06
N LEU A 359 -12.03 41.09 25.61
CA LEU A 359 -11.50 40.86 26.95
C LEU A 359 -12.62 40.95 28.00
N ALA A 360 -13.43 42.00 27.93
CA ALA A 360 -14.55 42.23 28.85
C ALA A 360 -15.64 41.16 28.74
N ALA A 361 -15.72 40.41 27.63
CA ALA A 361 -16.68 39.32 27.43
C ALA A 361 -16.25 37.97 28.05
N ILE A 362 -14.98 37.81 28.43
CA ILE A 362 -14.46 36.57 29.05
C ILE A 362 -14.84 36.57 30.54
N ARG A 363 -16.12 36.29 30.84
CA ARG A 363 -16.70 36.46 32.20
C ARG A 363 -17.09 35.20 32.96
N SER A 364 -16.80 34.03 32.41
CA SER A 364 -17.21 32.78 33.06
C SER A 364 -16.25 31.66 32.73
N VAL A 365 -16.23 30.64 33.58
CA VAL A 365 -15.50 29.39 33.35
C VAL A 365 -15.83 28.78 31.98
N LEU A 366 -17.09 28.89 31.52
CA LEU A 366 -17.52 28.38 30.22
C LEU A 366 -16.86 29.11 29.03
N HIS A 367 -16.55 30.40 29.19
CA HIS A 367 -15.94 31.23 28.16
C HIS A 367 -14.43 31.47 28.42
N ALA A 368 -13.88 30.83 29.46
CA ALA A 368 -12.52 31.03 29.92
C ALA A 368 -11.51 30.63 28.86
N VAL A 369 -10.39 31.35 28.84
CA VAL A 369 -9.24 31.00 28.00
C VAL A 369 -8.37 30.02 28.79
N PRO A 370 -7.95 28.88 28.21
CA PRO A 370 -7.00 27.99 28.88
C PRO A 370 -5.65 28.70 29.04
N GLY A 371 -5.22 28.89 30.29
CA GLY A 371 -3.94 29.48 30.67
C GLY A 371 -3.01 28.48 31.34
N VAL A 372 -1.71 28.80 31.38
CA VAL A 372 -0.70 27.97 32.05
C VAL A 372 -0.83 28.02 33.57
N THR A 373 -1.48 29.05 34.09
CA THR A 373 -1.79 29.12 35.51
C THR A 373 -3.23 28.63 35.81
N GLY A 374 -4.00 28.23 34.80
CA GLY A 374 -5.38 27.72 34.95
C GLY A 374 -6.36 28.47 34.05
N PRO A 375 -7.68 28.23 34.17
CA PRO A 375 -8.67 28.90 33.34
C PRO A 375 -8.71 30.42 33.62
N LEU A 376 -8.64 31.21 32.55
CA LEU A 376 -8.56 32.67 32.60
C LEU A 376 -9.90 33.31 32.26
N TYR A 377 -10.50 34.01 33.22
CA TYR A 377 -11.74 34.78 33.06
C TYR A 377 -11.85 35.86 34.16
N PHE A 378 -12.68 36.88 33.90
CA PHE A 378 -12.87 38.04 34.77
C PHE A 378 -14.24 38.01 35.44
N GLY A 379 -14.32 38.39 36.72
CA GLY A 379 -15.56 38.69 37.42
C GLY A 379 -16.20 40.00 36.95
N GLU A 380 -17.34 40.39 37.56
CA GLU A 380 -18.12 41.57 37.15
C GLU A 380 -17.33 42.90 37.20
N ASP A 381 -16.33 43.01 38.07
CA ASP A 381 -15.48 44.19 38.29
C ASP A 381 -14.13 44.14 37.53
N GLY A 382 -13.96 43.17 36.63
CA GLY A 382 -12.72 42.96 35.87
C GLY A 382 -11.60 42.31 36.68
N THR A 383 -11.88 41.81 37.90
CA THR A 383 -10.91 41.05 38.68
C THR A 383 -10.88 39.58 38.21
N PRO A 384 -9.70 38.95 38.15
CA PRO A 384 -9.59 37.56 37.72
C PRO A 384 -10.15 36.62 38.80
N GLU A 385 -10.99 35.67 38.39
CA GLU A 385 -11.49 34.62 39.28
C GLU A 385 -10.63 33.36 39.17
N ARG A 386 -9.64 33.25 40.06
CA ARG A 386 -8.67 32.15 40.03
C ARG A 386 -8.49 31.49 41.40
N ALA A 387 -8.18 30.19 41.39
CA ALA A 387 -7.81 29.44 42.58
C ALA A 387 -6.39 29.82 43.01
N LEU A 388 -6.19 30.08 44.30
CA LEU A 388 -4.88 30.26 44.91
C LEU A 388 -4.36 28.91 45.40
N GLY A 389 -3.09 28.64 45.14
CA GLY A 389 -2.42 27.44 45.62
C GLY A 389 -1.60 27.74 46.87
N VAL A 390 -1.45 26.75 47.76
CA VAL A 390 -0.43 26.75 48.82
C VAL A 390 0.55 25.61 48.59
N GLY A 391 1.82 25.96 48.55
CA GLY A 391 2.91 25.01 48.51
C GLY A 391 3.70 25.00 49.81
N GLN A 392 4.46 23.93 50.01
CA GLN A 392 5.49 23.84 51.04
C GLN A 392 6.84 23.53 50.38
N PHE A 393 7.89 24.19 50.86
CA PHE A 393 9.25 23.84 50.45
C PHE A 393 9.65 22.53 51.13
N THR A 394 9.78 21.47 50.33
CA THR A 394 10.21 20.14 50.77
C THR A 394 11.62 19.86 50.29
N SER A 395 12.41 19.07 51.03
CA SER A 395 13.78 18.70 50.64
C SER A 395 13.87 18.13 49.22
N ALA A 396 12.85 17.39 48.76
CA ALA A 396 12.82 16.78 47.43
C ALA A 396 12.91 17.77 46.25
N ARG A 397 12.47 19.03 46.43
CA ARG A 397 12.40 20.06 45.37
C ARG A 397 13.12 21.35 45.75
N LEU A 398 13.83 21.33 46.87
CA LEU A 398 14.43 22.52 47.45
C LEU A 398 15.60 23.05 46.62
N ASP A 399 16.38 22.17 45.99
CA ASP A 399 17.49 22.54 45.10
C ASP A 399 17.01 23.35 43.88
N ASP A 400 15.77 23.12 43.47
CA ASP A 400 15.11 23.84 42.38
C ASP A 400 14.36 25.09 42.87
N GLY A 401 14.30 25.28 44.18
CA GLY A 401 13.54 26.34 44.82
C GLY A 401 12.02 26.20 44.68
N LEU A 402 11.51 25.01 44.35
CA LEU A 402 10.09 24.82 44.07
C LEU A 402 9.31 24.36 45.30
N ALA A 403 8.09 24.88 45.46
CA ALA A 403 7.16 24.44 46.49
C ALA A 403 6.29 23.29 45.97
N THR A 404 6.00 22.32 46.84
CA THR A 404 5.16 21.15 46.57
C THR A 404 3.75 21.41 47.09
N ALA A 405 2.74 21.16 46.26
CA ALA A 405 1.33 21.27 46.62
C ALA A 405 0.98 20.34 47.78
N LEU A 406 0.22 20.87 48.74
CA LEU A 406 -0.38 20.11 49.83
C LEU A 406 -1.90 20.21 49.75
N THR A 407 -2.62 19.94 50.83
CA THR A 407 -4.06 20.23 50.94
C THR A 407 -4.35 21.63 50.40
N GLN A 408 -5.12 21.74 49.32
CA GLN A 408 -5.56 23.03 48.79
C GLN A 408 -6.90 23.39 49.42
N LEU A 409 -7.37 24.63 49.19
CA LEU A 409 -8.74 24.99 49.50
C LEU A 409 -9.50 25.27 48.21
N ARG A 410 -10.78 24.88 48.19
CA ARG A 410 -11.68 25.18 47.09
C ARG A 410 -12.97 25.80 47.61
N TYR A 411 -13.48 26.75 46.84
CA TYR A 411 -14.79 27.33 47.09
C TYR A 411 -15.87 26.37 46.56
N THR A 412 -16.80 25.95 47.40
CA THR A 412 -17.98 25.18 46.98
C THR A 412 -19.21 26.06 47.03
N ALA A 413 -19.87 26.25 45.88
CA ALA A 413 -21.21 26.81 45.86
C ALA A 413 -22.17 25.77 46.46
N ASP A 414 -22.94 26.15 47.48
CA ASP A 414 -24.04 25.31 47.96
C ASP A 414 -25.15 25.33 46.89
N GLY A 415 -25.22 24.29 46.06
CA GLY A 415 -26.29 24.10 45.09
C GLY A 415 -25.81 23.79 43.67
N ASP A 416 -26.54 22.86 43.03
CA ASP A 416 -26.36 22.33 41.67
C ASP A 416 -25.89 23.41 40.69
N GLY A 417 -24.71 23.21 40.08
CA GLY A 417 -23.86 24.20 39.38
C GLY A 417 -24.45 24.89 38.14
N ARG A 418 -25.60 25.55 38.30
CA ARG A 418 -26.32 26.30 37.29
C ARG A 418 -26.91 27.55 37.92
N ASP A 419 -26.04 28.42 38.40
CA ASP A 419 -26.21 29.87 38.29
C ASP A 419 -25.01 30.52 38.98
N GLY A 420 -24.16 31.20 38.18
CA GLY A 420 -23.14 32.12 38.67
C GLY A 420 -23.81 33.40 39.19
N GLY A 421 -24.70 33.25 40.17
CA GLY A 421 -25.51 34.30 40.75
C GLY A 421 -24.94 34.79 42.08
N LYS A 422 -24.51 36.05 42.04
CA LYS A 422 -24.49 37.07 43.11
C LYS A 422 -24.73 36.59 44.54
N ASP A 423 -23.78 36.97 45.39
CA ASP A 423 -23.68 36.77 46.84
C ASP A 423 -22.86 35.54 47.25
N GLY A 424 -21.61 35.79 47.65
CA GLY A 424 -20.63 34.80 48.11
C GLY A 424 -21.01 34.13 49.44
N GLY A 425 -22.03 33.27 49.40
CA GLY A 425 -22.49 32.44 50.52
C GLY A 425 -21.90 31.02 50.58
N GLY A 426 -21.07 30.61 49.62
CA GLY A 426 -20.39 29.32 49.63
C GLY A 426 -19.25 29.26 50.67
N ALA A 427 -19.07 28.10 51.31
CA ALA A 427 -17.98 27.87 52.25
C ALA A 427 -16.72 27.34 51.55
N MET A 428 -15.54 27.74 52.03
CA MET A 428 -14.27 27.12 51.63
C MET A 428 -14.15 25.73 52.24
N ARG A 429 -13.70 24.75 51.46
CA ARG A 429 -13.48 23.37 51.91
C ARG A 429 -12.07 22.87 51.58
N PRO A 430 -11.48 22.00 52.41
CA PRO A 430 -10.25 21.29 52.09
C PRO A 430 -10.39 20.43 50.83
N LEU A 431 -9.47 20.62 49.90
CA LEU A 431 -9.29 19.81 48.70
C LEU A 431 -8.07 18.92 48.90
N SER A 432 -8.26 17.61 48.86
CA SER A 432 -7.18 16.66 49.07
C SER A 432 -6.30 16.56 47.83
N VAL A 433 -5.00 16.80 48.00
CA VAL A 433 -4.01 16.63 46.93
C VAL A 433 -3.37 15.26 47.08
N VAL A 434 -3.52 14.45 46.04
CA VAL A 434 -3.04 13.08 45.99
C VAL A 434 -1.87 13.02 45.02
N HIS A 435 -0.67 12.95 45.58
CA HIS A 435 0.57 12.81 44.83
C HIS A 435 0.61 11.39 44.25
N VAL A 436 0.76 11.30 42.93
CA VAL A 436 0.83 10.04 42.19
C VAL A 436 2.14 10.01 41.44
N GLY A 437 2.92 8.95 41.68
CA GLY A 437 4.07 8.65 40.84
C GLY A 437 3.97 7.26 40.25
N MET A 438 4.72 7.04 39.18
CA MET A 438 4.67 5.84 38.38
C MET A 438 6.07 5.46 37.88
N SER A 439 6.38 4.17 37.91
CA SER A 439 7.58 3.60 37.29
C SER A 439 7.20 2.51 36.30
N VAL A 440 7.46 2.72 35.02
CA VAL A 440 7.27 1.68 34.00
C VAL A 440 8.43 0.70 34.05
N SER A 441 8.10 -0.57 34.24
CA SER A 441 9.08 -1.66 34.27
C SER A 441 9.24 -2.30 32.90
N ARG A 442 8.15 -2.49 32.15
CA ARG A 442 8.16 -3.13 30.81
C ARG A 442 6.99 -2.69 29.93
N ILE A 443 7.26 -2.54 28.63
CA ILE A 443 6.25 -2.45 27.57
C ILE A 443 6.51 -3.60 26.61
N SER A 444 5.49 -4.40 26.31
CA SER A 444 5.58 -5.63 25.51
C SER A 444 4.32 -5.84 24.68
N ASP A 445 4.33 -6.85 23.80
CA ASP A 445 3.18 -7.24 22.97
C ASP A 445 2.54 -6.05 22.22
N ILE A 446 3.35 -5.20 21.60
CA ILE A 446 2.87 -4.07 20.80
C ILE A 446 2.21 -4.61 19.53
N ASP A 447 0.90 -4.41 19.44
CA ASP A 447 0.07 -4.77 18.29
C ASP A 447 -0.38 -3.48 17.56
N PRO A 448 0.34 -3.07 16.50
CA PRO A 448 0.00 -1.88 15.74
C PRO A 448 -1.30 -2.02 14.93
N VAL A 449 -1.76 -3.26 14.67
CA VAL A 449 -3.00 -3.51 13.91
C VAL A 449 -4.21 -3.26 14.79
N ASN A 450 -4.20 -3.84 16.00
CA ASN A 450 -5.28 -3.64 16.97
C ASN A 450 -5.08 -2.41 17.87
N ARG A 451 -3.99 -1.66 17.65
CA ARG A 451 -3.60 -0.49 18.45
C ARG A 451 -3.63 -0.82 19.93
N SER A 452 -2.86 -1.82 20.36
CA SER A 452 -2.78 -2.17 21.79
C SER A 452 -1.37 -2.57 22.20
N ALA A 453 -1.00 -2.33 23.47
CA ALA A 453 0.28 -2.75 24.04
C ALA A 453 0.09 -3.20 25.49
N ARG A 454 0.92 -4.14 25.95
CA ARG A 454 0.96 -4.58 27.35
C ARG A 454 1.91 -3.70 28.13
N ILE A 455 1.43 -3.11 29.23
CA ILE A 455 2.20 -2.23 30.11
C ILE A 455 2.26 -2.87 31.51
N GLU A 456 3.48 -2.97 32.04
CA GLU A 456 3.78 -3.34 33.42
C GLU A 456 4.42 -2.14 34.14
N SER A 457 3.85 -1.74 35.27
CA SER A 457 4.28 -0.55 36.00
C SER A 457 3.93 -0.61 37.48
N ASP A 458 4.75 0.05 38.30
CA ASP A 458 4.44 0.31 39.70
C ASP A 458 3.85 1.73 39.84
N LEU A 459 2.74 1.84 40.54
CA LEU A 459 1.96 3.07 40.74
C LEU A 459 1.82 3.34 42.23
N TRP A 460 2.24 4.50 42.71
CA TRP A 460 2.09 4.87 44.13
C TRP A 460 1.26 6.13 44.33
N PHE A 461 0.62 6.20 45.48
CA PHE A 461 -0.20 7.31 45.94
C PHE A 461 0.31 7.79 47.29
N ARG A 462 0.53 9.09 47.42
CA ARG A 462 0.97 9.76 48.64
C ARG A 462 0.06 10.95 48.92
N TYR A 463 -0.56 11.01 50.09
CA TYR A 463 -1.48 12.10 50.41
C TYR A 463 -1.58 12.35 51.91
N ARG A 464 -2.03 13.55 52.27
CA ARG A 464 -2.21 13.98 53.65
C ARG A 464 -3.66 13.79 54.11
N ILE A 465 -3.84 13.21 55.28
CA ILE A 465 -5.12 12.97 55.94
C ILE A 465 -5.37 14.09 56.93
N VAL A 466 -6.25 15.02 56.58
CA VAL A 466 -6.77 16.06 57.48
C VAL A 466 -8.25 15.81 57.79
N PRO A 467 -8.85 16.49 58.80
CA PRO A 467 -10.29 16.41 59.02
C PRO A 467 -11.07 16.69 57.73
N ASP A 468 -12.14 15.93 57.49
CA ASP A 468 -13.00 15.97 56.30
C ASP A 468 -12.37 15.50 54.96
N SER A 469 -11.08 15.13 54.95
CA SER A 469 -10.45 14.47 53.78
C SER A 469 -11.12 13.13 53.45
N PRO A 470 -11.19 12.75 52.16
CA PRO A 470 -11.64 11.41 51.77
C PRO A 470 -10.80 10.31 52.42
N SER A 471 -11.42 9.17 52.68
CA SER A 471 -10.72 8.01 53.24
C SER A 471 -9.66 7.47 52.26
N PRO A 472 -8.58 6.88 52.77
CA PRO A 472 -7.55 6.22 51.97
C PRO A 472 -8.03 5.29 50.85
N ASP A 473 -9.05 4.49 51.15
CA ASP A 473 -9.59 3.52 50.19
C ASP A 473 -10.37 4.24 49.08
N ALA A 474 -11.12 5.29 49.42
CA ALA A 474 -11.80 6.14 48.44
C ALA A 474 -10.82 6.91 47.54
N VAL A 475 -9.65 7.32 48.07
CA VAL A 475 -8.60 7.99 47.30
C VAL A 475 -7.97 7.05 46.26
N THR A 476 -7.82 5.77 46.62
CA THR A 476 -7.18 4.76 45.76
C THR A 476 -8.17 3.94 44.92
N ASP A 477 -9.48 4.19 45.05
CA ASP A 477 -10.49 3.65 44.15
C ASP A 477 -10.48 4.37 42.80
N ILE A 478 -9.70 3.81 41.88
CA ILE A 478 -9.52 4.34 40.53
C ILE A 478 -10.10 3.42 39.45
N GLN A 479 -10.43 4.03 38.31
CA GLN A 479 -10.87 3.37 37.10
C GLN A 479 -9.89 3.67 35.96
N PHE A 480 -9.33 2.62 35.36
CA PHE A 480 -8.56 2.76 34.11
C PHE A 480 -9.49 2.94 32.90
N LEU A 481 -9.19 3.91 32.03
CA LEU A 481 -10.07 4.34 30.94
C LEU A 481 -9.75 3.69 29.58
N ASP A 482 -8.47 3.50 29.28
CA ASP A 482 -7.99 3.06 27.95
C ASP A 482 -7.52 1.60 27.94
N THR A 483 -8.31 0.72 28.55
CA THR A 483 -7.94 -0.69 28.66
C THR A 483 -8.56 -1.52 27.53
N ALA A 484 -7.79 -2.43 26.95
CA ALA A 484 -8.31 -3.44 26.02
C ALA A 484 -9.05 -4.57 26.78
N GLU A 485 -8.66 -4.78 28.05
CA GLU A 485 -9.24 -5.76 28.98
C GLU A 485 -9.37 -5.09 30.36
N PRO A 486 -10.43 -5.37 31.16
CA PRO A 486 -10.61 -4.71 32.46
C PRO A 486 -9.39 -4.86 33.38
N VAL A 487 -8.76 -3.73 33.73
CA VAL A 487 -7.68 -3.65 34.72
C VAL A 487 -8.24 -3.09 36.02
N VAL A 488 -7.97 -3.76 37.14
CA VAL A 488 -8.40 -3.35 38.48
C VAL A 488 -7.18 -3.24 39.39
N LEU A 489 -7.16 -2.22 40.25
CA LEU A 489 -6.13 -2.10 41.28
C LEU A 489 -6.31 -3.19 42.33
N GLY A 490 -5.28 -4.01 42.56
CA GLY A 490 -5.27 -5.01 43.62
C GLY A 490 -5.01 -4.40 45.00
N SER A 491 -4.64 -5.22 45.97
CA SER A 491 -4.14 -4.74 47.28
C SER A 491 -2.77 -4.06 47.12
N PRO A 492 -2.44 -3.06 47.97
CA PRO A 492 -1.14 -2.39 47.91
C PRO A 492 -0.01 -3.36 48.22
N VAL A 493 1.07 -3.27 47.44
CA VAL A 493 2.34 -3.98 47.63
C VAL A 493 3.06 -3.44 48.87
N GLU A 494 3.00 -2.13 49.10
CA GLU A 494 3.55 -1.45 50.25
C GLU A 494 2.56 -0.38 50.75
N GLN A 495 2.44 -0.25 52.06
CA GLN A 495 1.62 0.78 52.70
C GLN A 495 2.36 1.32 53.93
N VAL A 496 2.63 2.63 53.94
CA VAL A 496 3.35 3.31 55.01
C VAL A 496 2.51 4.51 55.47
N ARG A 497 2.39 4.69 56.79
CA ARG A 497 1.72 5.85 57.38
C ARG A 497 2.67 6.56 58.34
N ASN A 498 2.91 7.85 58.08
CA ASN A 498 3.81 8.68 58.88
C ASN A 498 3.08 9.96 59.32
N GLY A 499 2.60 10.00 60.56
CA GLY A 499 1.81 11.11 61.08
C GLY A 499 0.48 11.28 60.32
N ASP A 500 0.31 12.44 59.69
CA ASP A 500 -0.82 12.80 58.85
C ASP A 500 -0.63 12.42 57.36
N GLU A 501 0.46 11.76 56.99
CA GLU A 501 0.73 11.33 55.60
C GLU A 501 0.57 9.82 55.42
N GLU A 502 -0.03 9.40 54.30
CA GLU A 502 -0.16 8.00 53.90
C GLU A 502 0.41 7.77 52.50
N TYR A 503 1.17 6.69 52.35
CA TYR A 503 1.79 6.21 51.13
C TYR A 503 1.30 4.79 50.82
N ARG A 504 0.90 4.53 49.57
CA ARG A 504 0.46 3.22 49.07
C ARG A 504 1.07 2.94 47.69
N LEU A 505 1.75 1.81 47.53
CA LEU A 505 2.33 1.35 46.26
C LEU A 505 1.51 0.18 45.71
N TYR A 506 1.26 0.15 44.41
CA TYR A 506 0.52 -0.89 43.70
C TYR A 506 1.29 -1.36 42.47
N HIS A 507 1.24 -2.65 42.18
CA HIS A 507 1.73 -3.20 40.91
C HIS A 507 0.58 -3.32 39.91
N VAL A 508 0.76 -2.77 38.72
CA VAL A 508 -0.25 -2.73 37.65
C VAL A 508 0.31 -3.39 36.39
N ALA A 509 -0.41 -4.41 35.89
CA ALA A 509 -0.10 -5.07 34.64
C ALA A 509 -1.38 -5.25 33.82
N GLY A 510 -1.39 -4.77 32.58
CA GLY A 510 -2.58 -4.82 31.74
C GLY A 510 -2.32 -4.49 30.28
N ARG A 511 -3.32 -4.72 29.43
CA ARG A 511 -3.28 -4.36 28.01
C ARG A 511 -4.06 -3.06 27.78
N PHE A 512 -3.37 -2.06 27.23
CA PHE A 512 -3.89 -0.72 27.02
C PHE A 512 -3.98 -0.39 25.52
N LEU A 513 -4.94 0.46 25.16
CA LEU A 513 -5.14 0.92 23.78
C LEU A 513 -4.11 2.00 23.42
N MET A 514 -3.55 1.89 22.22
CA MET A 514 -2.62 2.85 21.61
C MET A 514 -3.40 3.92 20.84
N ASP A 515 -2.85 5.12 20.76
CA ASP A 515 -3.43 6.27 20.05
C ASP A 515 -4.90 6.56 20.45
N ALA A 516 -5.28 6.21 21.69
CA ALA A 516 -6.63 6.37 22.20
C ALA A 516 -7.03 7.85 22.42
N TRP A 517 -6.09 8.79 22.19
CA TRP A 517 -6.19 10.19 22.55
C TRP A 517 -6.17 11.09 21.30
N GLN A 518 -7.16 11.96 21.13
CA GLN A 518 -7.35 12.76 19.91
C GLN A 518 -6.69 14.15 19.95
N ASP A 519 -5.97 14.49 21.03
CA ASP A 519 -5.59 15.89 21.32
C ASP A 519 -4.36 16.38 20.55
N ALA A 520 -3.63 15.49 19.87
CA ALA A 520 -2.53 15.83 18.95
C ALA A 520 -2.16 14.63 18.08
N HIS A 521 -1.92 14.86 16.78
CA HIS A 521 -1.48 13.81 15.86
C HIS A 521 -0.17 13.16 16.34
N PRO A 522 -0.04 11.82 16.31
CA PRO A 522 1.25 11.18 16.53
C PRO A 522 2.25 11.62 15.46
N PRO A 523 3.56 11.64 15.76
CA PRO A 523 4.58 11.90 14.75
C PRO A 523 4.43 10.90 13.58
N PRO A 524 4.72 11.27 12.32
CA PRO A 524 4.43 10.44 11.15
C PRO A 524 5.07 9.05 11.24
N GLY A 525 4.27 8.00 11.49
CA GLY A 525 4.75 6.61 11.65
C GLY A 525 5.14 6.22 13.09
N GLY A 526 4.96 7.11 14.07
CA GLY A 526 5.02 6.78 15.50
C GLY A 526 3.63 6.48 16.08
N HIS A 527 3.61 5.85 17.25
CA HIS A 527 2.40 5.60 18.03
C HIS A 527 2.57 6.16 19.44
N ARG A 528 1.45 6.44 20.10
CA ARG A 528 1.43 6.82 21.51
C ARG A 528 0.84 5.70 22.36
N VAL A 529 1.57 5.33 23.40
CA VAL A 529 1.28 4.22 24.29
C VAL A 529 1.28 4.73 25.72
N GLY A 530 0.31 4.30 26.53
CA GLY A 530 0.30 4.65 27.94
C GLY A 530 -1.02 4.30 28.58
N LEU A 531 -1.30 4.87 29.74
CA LEU A 531 -2.49 4.58 30.51
C LEU A 531 -3.10 5.86 31.08
N ARG A 532 -4.43 5.85 31.18
CA ARG A 532 -5.20 6.87 31.89
C ARG A 532 -6.04 6.22 32.96
N PHE A 533 -6.09 6.86 34.12
CA PHE A 533 -7.02 6.50 35.17
C PHE A 533 -7.63 7.74 35.81
N ARG A 534 -8.79 7.56 36.44
CA ARG A 534 -9.49 8.60 37.20
C ARG A 534 -9.98 8.04 38.52
N SER A 535 -10.32 8.91 39.47
CA SER A 535 -11.09 8.47 40.64
C SER A 535 -12.47 7.97 40.18
N ARG A 536 -12.95 6.88 40.80
CA ARG A 536 -14.27 6.30 40.51
C ARG A 536 -15.40 7.12 41.10
N ASP A 537 -15.25 7.49 42.37
CA ASP A 537 -16.34 8.06 43.19
C ASP A 537 -16.08 9.50 43.65
N LEU A 538 -14.82 9.98 43.65
CA LEU A 538 -14.47 11.32 44.11
C LEU A 538 -14.35 12.31 42.94
N GLY A 539 -15.08 13.42 43.04
CA GLY A 539 -14.97 14.55 42.11
C GLY A 539 -13.81 15.50 42.43
N HIS A 540 -13.53 16.41 41.51
CA HIS A 540 -12.50 17.45 41.60
C HIS A 540 -12.80 18.49 42.70
N ASP A 541 -14.01 18.47 43.25
CA ASP A 541 -14.40 19.23 44.45
C ASP A 541 -13.85 18.62 45.74
N ARG A 542 -13.52 17.32 45.74
CA ARG A 542 -13.04 16.56 46.90
C ARG A 542 -11.55 16.22 46.82
N MET A 543 -11.03 15.93 45.62
CA MET A 543 -9.62 15.62 45.43
C MET A 543 -9.06 16.07 44.08
N ILE A 544 -7.74 16.28 44.02
CA ILE A 544 -6.99 16.42 42.76
C ILE A 544 -5.75 15.54 42.80
N PHE A 545 -5.32 15.08 41.63
CA PHE A 545 -4.05 14.41 41.50
C PHE A 545 -2.92 15.43 41.32
N ALA A 546 -1.78 15.13 41.90
CA ALA A 546 -0.52 15.85 41.73
C ALA A 546 0.52 14.85 41.23
N VAL A 547 1.43 15.26 40.35
CA VAL A 547 2.53 14.40 39.93
C VAL A 547 3.58 14.38 41.06
N ASP A 548 3.78 13.20 41.65
CA ASP A 548 4.78 13.00 42.71
C ASP A 548 6.17 12.87 42.09
N GLU A 549 7.10 13.73 42.51
CA GLU A 549 8.50 13.65 42.09
C GLU A 549 9.43 12.96 43.11
N GLY A 550 8.87 12.36 44.17
CA GLY A 550 9.60 11.81 45.32
C GLY A 550 10.69 10.76 45.05
N ASP A 551 11.69 10.75 45.95
CA ASP A 551 12.88 9.88 46.07
C ASP A 551 13.83 9.77 44.87
N GLY A 552 13.85 10.81 44.03
CA GLY A 552 14.84 10.94 42.95
C GLY A 552 14.56 10.05 41.74
N THR A 553 13.34 9.53 41.59
CA THR A 553 12.94 8.69 40.44
C THR A 553 11.94 9.34 39.49
N ALA A 554 11.51 10.58 39.72
CA ALA A 554 10.84 11.38 38.70
C ALA A 554 11.88 12.22 37.95
N HIS A 555 12.46 11.61 36.93
CA HIS A 555 13.39 12.30 36.06
C HIS A 555 12.62 13.36 35.25
N ARG A 556 13.09 14.61 35.34
CA ARG A 556 12.80 15.68 34.35
C ARG A 556 13.09 15.24 32.91
N ASP A 557 13.84 14.15 32.75
CA ASP A 557 14.07 13.42 31.52
C ASP A 557 13.43 12.02 31.59
N LEU A 558 12.11 11.98 31.77
CA LEU A 558 11.31 10.75 31.81
C LEU A 558 11.52 9.94 30.51
N ALA A 559 11.68 10.66 29.39
CA ALA A 559 12.03 10.09 28.10
C ALA A 559 13.43 9.46 28.09
N GLY A 560 14.47 10.13 28.61
CA GLY A 560 15.84 9.61 28.66
C GLY A 560 16.05 8.47 29.65
N VAL A 561 15.28 8.42 30.74
CA VAL A 561 15.29 7.27 31.67
C VAL A 561 14.56 6.06 31.10
N LEU A 562 13.53 6.29 30.31
CA LEU A 562 12.85 5.23 29.56
C LEU A 562 13.58 4.89 28.25
N ALA A 563 14.44 5.76 27.72
CA ALA A 563 15.24 5.54 26.52
C ALA A 563 16.24 4.37 26.67
N GLY A 564 16.56 3.97 27.91
CA GLY A 564 17.37 2.79 28.23
C GLY A 564 16.57 1.55 28.69
N ARG A 565 15.27 1.68 29.01
CA ARG A 565 14.45 0.56 29.49
C ARG A 565 13.76 -0.11 28.30
N LYS A 566 14.06 -1.40 28.11
CA LYS A 566 13.65 -2.20 26.94
C LYS A 566 12.13 -2.16 26.75
N VAL A 567 11.68 -1.48 25.69
CA VAL A 567 10.49 -1.93 24.95
C VAL A 567 10.81 -3.34 24.47
N ALA A 568 10.18 -4.34 25.09
CA ALA A 568 10.48 -5.74 24.84
C ALA A 568 9.82 -6.17 23.54
N GLY A 569 10.57 -6.03 22.45
CA GLY A 569 10.16 -6.38 21.08
C GLY A 569 10.99 -5.59 20.10
N ALA A 570 11.81 -6.27 19.29
CA ALA A 570 12.76 -5.63 18.37
C ALA A 570 12.05 -4.66 17.42
N GLY A 571 12.44 -3.38 17.46
CA GLY A 571 12.07 -2.41 16.44
C GLY A 571 11.38 -1.11 16.87
N TRP A 572 11.23 -0.80 18.17
CA TRP A 572 10.61 0.46 18.63
C TRP A 572 11.51 1.22 19.61
N ALA A 573 11.56 2.55 19.50
CA ALA A 573 12.30 3.46 20.37
C ALA A 573 11.36 4.50 20.98
N VAL A 574 11.55 4.80 22.27
CA VAL A 574 10.82 5.88 22.96
C VAL A 574 11.42 7.22 22.53
N THR A 575 10.59 8.13 22.05
CA THR A 575 11.00 9.49 21.63
C THR A 575 10.60 10.56 22.63
N ASP A 576 9.49 10.36 23.34
CA ASP A 576 8.96 11.30 24.33
C ASP A 576 8.17 10.57 25.40
N ALA A 577 8.09 11.14 26.61
CA ALA A 577 7.38 10.58 27.75
C ALA A 577 6.79 11.69 28.61
N VAL A 578 5.50 11.62 28.90
CA VAL A 578 4.76 12.65 29.63
C VAL A 578 3.88 12.00 30.69
N LEU A 579 4.02 12.45 31.94
CA LEU A 579 3.11 12.16 33.04
C LEU A 579 2.41 13.47 33.44
N THR A 580 1.09 13.48 33.43
CA THR A 580 0.29 14.66 33.75
C THR A 580 -0.91 14.28 34.61
N ALA A 581 -1.20 15.10 35.62
CA ALA A 581 -2.44 15.06 36.38
C ALA A 581 -3.30 16.26 35.94
N ASP A 582 -4.39 16.02 35.22
CA ASP A 582 -5.28 17.10 34.77
C ASP A 582 -6.68 16.55 34.43
N ILE A 583 -7.67 17.43 34.42
CA ILE A 583 -8.98 17.13 33.84
C ILE A 583 -8.83 17.22 32.31
N PRO A 584 -9.17 16.17 31.54
CA PRO A 584 -9.15 16.27 30.09
C PRO A 584 -10.06 17.41 29.64
N ALA A 585 -9.48 18.49 29.11
CA ALA A 585 -10.27 19.56 28.53
C ALA A 585 -11.11 18.98 27.40
N ALA A 586 -12.42 19.21 27.42
CA ALA A 586 -13.27 18.87 26.29
C ALA A 586 -12.83 19.72 25.09
N VAL A 587 -12.04 19.13 24.18
CA VAL A 587 -11.69 19.79 22.92
C VAL A 587 -13.00 20.08 22.18
N PRO A 588 -13.26 21.33 21.75
CA PRO A 588 -14.44 21.65 20.95
C PRO A 588 -14.46 20.80 19.69
N GLY A 589 -15.39 19.85 19.59
CA GLY A 589 -15.51 18.90 18.48
C GLY A 589 -15.12 17.45 18.79
N ALA A 590 -14.48 17.16 19.92
CA ALA A 590 -14.20 15.78 20.33
C ALA A 590 -15.50 15.10 20.82
N GLN A 591 -15.92 14.04 20.14
CA GLN A 591 -17.00 13.18 20.61
C GLN A 591 -16.50 12.33 21.78
N LEU A 592 -16.65 12.82 23.01
CA LEU A 592 -16.49 12.01 24.23
C LEU A 592 -17.39 10.78 24.15
N ARG A 593 -16.86 9.62 24.53
CA ARG A 593 -17.59 8.33 24.54
C ARG A 593 -18.82 8.46 25.46
N PRO A 594 -19.91 7.71 25.21
CA PRO A 594 -21.13 7.80 26.02
C PRO A 594 -20.90 7.54 27.53
N GLU A 595 -19.92 6.71 27.88
CA GLU A 595 -19.53 6.41 29.26
C GLU A 595 -18.80 7.59 29.94
N GLU A 596 -18.00 8.34 29.18
CA GLU A 596 -17.35 9.59 29.64
C GLU A 596 -18.36 10.71 29.86
N ARG A 597 -19.52 10.69 29.18
CA ARG A 597 -20.64 11.62 29.44
C ARG A 597 -21.47 11.25 30.66
N ARG A 598 -21.57 9.95 31.00
CA ARG A 598 -22.43 9.44 32.09
C ARG A 598 -21.78 9.48 33.48
N ALA A 599 -20.45 9.43 33.56
CA ALA A 599 -19.71 9.32 34.82
C ALA A 599 -19.20 10.66 35.40
N GLY A 600 -19.78 11.80 34.97
CA GLY A 600 -19.42 13.13 35.46
C GLY A 600 -18.19 13.73 34.76
N ARG A 601 -18.29 14.98 34.33
CA ARG A 601 -17.20 15.76 33.69
C ARG A 601 -16.11 16.20 34.68
N ASP A 602 -16.28 15.91 35.96
CA ASP A 602 -15.52 16.52 37.05
C ASP A 602 -14.64 15.54 37.84
N ALA A 603 -14.43 14.30 37.37
CA ALA A 603 -13.54 13.37 38.06
C ALA A 603 -12.06 13.70 37.75
N PRO A 604 -11.19 13.84 38.77
CA PRO A 604 -9.76 14.06 38.57
C PRO A 604 -9.14 12.85 37.88
N ALA A 605 -8.25 13.10 36.92
CA ALA A 605 -7.61 12.07 36.12
C ALA A 605 -6.10 12.24 36.05
N VAL A 606 -5.40 11.12 35.87
CA VAL A 606 -3.98 11.06 35.56
C VAL A 606 -3.81 10.41 34.20
N ARG A 607 -2.91 10.98 33.41
CA ARG A 607 -2.50 10.50 32.09
C ARG A 607 -1.00 10.29 32.08
N PHE A 608 -0.60 9.07 31.79
CA PHE A 608 0.75 8.69 31.46
C PHE A 608 0.81 8.32 29.98
N GLU A 609 1.75 8.92 29.25
CA GLU A 609 1.86 8.83 27.80
C GLU A 609 3.32 8.70 27.37
N LEU A 610 3.57 7.79 26.43
CA LEU A 610 4.86 7.53 25.80
C LEU A 610 4.70 7.58 24.28
N SER A 611 5.53 8.37 23.63
CA SER A 611 5.65 8.34 22.18
C SER A 611 6.69 7.29 21.79
N ILE A 612 6.30 6.34 20.95
CA ILE A 612 7.18 5.31 20.40
C ILE A 612 7.26 5.46 18.87
N GLU A 613 8.46 5.22 18.33
CA GLU A 613 8.70 5.22 16.88
C GLU A 613 9.44 3.96 16.43
N PRO A 614 9.24 3.49 15.19
CA PRO A 614 10.03 2.40 14.64
C PRO A 614 11.53 2.76 14.62
N GLN A 615 12.37 1.86 15.13
CA GLN A 615 13.83 2.02 15.25
C GLN A 615 14.54 1.98 13.87
N ASP A 616 13.83 1.60 12.81
CA ASP A 616 14.38 1.41 11.47
C ASP A 616 14.72 2.77 10.81
N ARG A 617 15.90 3.30 11.15
CA ARG A 617 16.53 4.43 10.45
C ARG A 617 17.08 3.97 9.10
N GLY A 618 16.20 3.56 8.20
CA GLY A 618 16.56 3.34 6.80
C GLY A 618 16.96 4.66 6.12
N LEU A 619 17.75 4.55 5.05
CA LEU A 619 18.13 5.66 4.15
C LEU A 619 16.94 6.57 3.74
N ARG A 620 15.71 6.01 3.71
CA ARG A 620 14.45 6.73 3.42
C ARG A 620 14.21 7.93 4.33
N ARG A 621 14.44 7.85 5.66
CA ARG A 621 14.17 8.97 6.59
C ARG A 621 15.32 9.99 6.70
N GLN A 622 16.57 9.61 6.40
CA GLN A 622 17.72 10.53 6.42
C GLN A 622 17.71 11.55 5.27
N ILE A 623 17.11 11.21 4.12
CA ILE A 623 17.03 12.09 2.94
C ILE A 623 15.91 13.15 3.10
N VAL A 624 14.96 12.95 4.03
CA VAL A 624 13.80 13.84 4.28
C VAL A 624 14.20 15.22 4.80
N GLY A 625 15.47 15.45 5.19
CA GLY A 625 15.96 16.75 5.67
C GLY A 625 16.51 17.73 4.61
N MET A 626 16.72 17.30 3.37
CA MET A 626 17.06 18.20 2.24
C MET A 626 15.77 18.59 1.52
N PRO A 627 15.66 19.76 0.86
CA PRO A 627 14.47 20.11 0.11
C PRO A 627 14.25 19.07 -1.00
N ALA A 628 13.38 18.09 -0.73
CA ALA A 628 13.13 16.92 -1.58
C ALA A 628 12.75 17.32 -3.02
N LEU A 629 12.20 18.53 -3.18
CA LEU A 629 11.97 19.20 -4.45
C LEU A 629 13.24 19.32 -5.31
N VAL A 630 14.40 19.68 -4.73
CA VAL A 630 15.68 19.80 -5.47
C VAL A 630 16.13 18.43 -5.99
N GLY A 631 15.89 17.36 -5.23
CA GLY A 631 16.18 15.99 -5.64
C GLY A 631 15.29 15.53 -6.81
N VAL A 632 13.98 15.81 -6.74
CA VAL A 632 13.02 15.48 -7.80
C VAL A 632 13.35 16.24 -9.09
N TRP A 633 13.55 17.56 -8.99
CA TRP A 633 13.88 18.40 -10.13
C TRP A 633 15.25 18.06 -10.71
N GLY A 634 16.25 17.76 -9.87
CA GLY A 634 17.57 17.32 -10.29
C GLY A 634 17.54 15.99 -11.06
N ALA A 635 16.77 15.01 -10.59
CA ALA A 635 16.57 13.74 -11.28
C ALA A 635 15.83 13.92 -12.62
N CYS A 636 14.77 14.75 -12.65
CA CYS A 636 14.03 15.06 -13.87
C CYS A 636 14.89 15.79 -14.91
N LEU A 637 15.69 16.77 -14.48
CA LEU A 637 16.63 17.50 -15.34
C LEU A 637 17.73 16.59 -15.87
N LEU A 638 18.25 15.66 -15.05
CA LEU A 638 19.23 14.67 -15.49
C LEU A 638 18.64 13.71 -16.53
N LEU A 639 17.41 13.23 -16.33
CA LEU A 639 16.72 12.37 -17.29
C LEU A 639 16.42 13.11 -18.61
N LEU A 640 15.99 14.38 -18.54
CA LEU A 640 15.79 15.24 -19.72
C LEU A 640 17.10 15.53 -20.45
N ALA A 641 18.19 15.81 -19.71
CA ALA A 641 19.53 16.04 -20.28
C ALA A 641 20.10 14.78 -20.94
N LEU A 642 19.87 13.61 -20.35
CA LEU A 642 20.24 12.33 -20.93
C LEU A 642 19.45 12.07 -22.23
N ARG A 643 18.12 12.29 -22.23
CA ARG A 643 17.30 12.14 -23.44
C ARG A 643 17.64 13.15 -24.54
N ALA A 644 17.96 14.38 -24.16
CA ALA A 644 18.46 15.39 -25.08
C ALA A 644 19.82 14.97 -25.65
N ALA A 645 20.74 14.42 -24.83
CA ALA A 645 22.03 13.92 -25.28
C ALA A 645 21.90 12.69 -26.21
N GLU A 646 20.96 11.79 -25.94
CA GLU A 646 20.63 10.63 -26.78
C GLU A 646 20.05 11.07 -28.15
N ALA A 647 19.23 12.13 -28.16
CA ALA A 647 18.70 12.72 -29.40
C ALA A 647 19.75 13.53 -30.19
N TRP A 648 20.82 14.00 -29.54
CA TRP A 648 21.82 14.90 -30.12
C TRP A 648 23.09 14.19 -30.60
N GLN A 649 23.37 12.95 -30.14
CA GLN A 649 24.53 12.17 -30.57
C GLN A 649 24.13 10.96 -31.41
N THR A 650 24.08 11.17 -32.73
CA THR A 650 23.81 10.15 -33.75
C THR A 650 24.96 9.16 -33.97
N ASP A 651 26.09 9.26 -33.24
CA ASP A 651 27.20 8.32 -33.43
C ASP A 651 28.11 8.19 -32.19
N ARG A 652 28.31 6.95 -31.72
CA ARG A 652 29.48 6.45 -30.95
C ARG A 652 29.68 6.71 -29.43
N ARG A 653 28.65 6.71 -28.56
CA ARG A 653 28.88 6.41 -27.12
C ARG A 653 27.99 5.28 -26.58
N SER A 654 28.60 4.43 -25.75
CA SER A 654 28.10 3.10 -25.39
C SER A 654 26.68 3.14 -24.80
N PRO A 655 25.65 2.61 -25.48
CA PRO A 655 24.25 2.62 -25.04
C PRO A 655 24.02 1.85 -23.73
N ARG A 656 24.99 1.04 -23.32
CA ARG A 656 25.03 0.33 -22.03
C ARG A 656 25.22 1.27 -20.83
N LEU A 657 26.05 2.31 -20.97
CA LEU A 657 26.28 3.29 -19.89
C LEU A 657 25.02 4.14 -19.66
N PHE A 658 24.31 4.48 -20.74
CA PHE A 658 23.09 5.27 -20.68
C PHE A 658 21.99 4.59 -19.85
N LEU A 659 21.79 3.29 -20.06
CA LEU A 659 20.79 2.52 -19.31
C LEU A 659 21.10 2.49 -17.79
N LEU A 660 22.37 2.39 -17.41
CA LEU A 660 22.78 2.38 -16.00
C LEU A 660 22.55 3.74 -15.34
N VAL A 661 22.86 4.84 -16.04
CA VAL A 661 22.61 6.19 -15.54
C VAL A 661 21.10 6.48 -15.48
N GLU A 662 20.32 6.04 -16.46
CA GLU A 662 18.85 6.18 -16.46
C GLU A 662 18.20 5.40 -15.31
N ALA A 663 18.68 4.19 -15.02
CA ALA A 663 18.22 3.40 -13.87
C ALA A 663 18.53 4.09 -12.54
N ALA A 664 19.77 4.60 -12.37
CA ALA A 664 20.18 5.32 -11.17
C ALA A 664 19.38 6.62 -10.97
N ALA A 665 19.20 7.41 -12.04
CA ALA A 665 18.43 8.65 -11.99
C ALA A 665 16.95 8.38 -11.65
N THR A 666 16.36 7.30 -12.18
CA THR A 666 14.98 6.89 -11.86
C THR A 666 14.85 6.48 -10.40
N GLY A 667 15.80 5.72 -9.86
CA GLY A 667 15.80 5.33 -8.44
C GLY A 667 15.90 6.53 -7.50
N VAL A 668 16.82 7.47 -7.80
CA VAL A 668 16.95 8.72 -7.02
C VAL A 668 15.69 9.60 -7.13
N GLY A 669 15.12 9.71 -8.33
CA GLY A 669 13.87 10.45 -8.55
C GLY A 669 12.67 9.87 -7.79
N MET A 670 12.56 8.53 -7.74
CA MET A 670 11.52 7.85 -6.95
C MET A 670 11.67 8.14 -5.46
N LEU A 671 12.87 8.01 -4.90
CA LEU A 671 13.13 8.32 -3.48
C LEU A 671 12.77 9.77 -3.15
N ALA A 672 13.16 10.71 -4.01
CA ALA A 672 12.88 12.12 -3.80
C ALA A 672 11.39 12.45 -3.92
N ALA A 673 10.68 11.81 -4.86
CA ALA A 673 9.24 12.01 -5.06
C ALA A 673 8.40 11.41 -3.93
N GLU A 674 8.78 10.22 -3.46
CA GLU A 674 8.18 9.57 -2.29
C GLU A 674 8.31 10.48 -1.05
N ALA A 675 9.52 10.99 -0.79
CA ALA A 675 9.78 11.90 0.32
C ALA A 675 8.98 13.21 0.22
N ALA A 676 8.93 13.82 -0.98
CA ALA A 676 8.20 15.07 -1.19
C ALA A 676 6.67 14.91 -1.03
N LEU A 677 6.11 13.79 -1.49
CA LEU A 677 4.68 13.52 -1.35
C LEU A 677 4.29 13.18 0.09
N ILE A 678 5.11 12.39 0.80
CA ILE A 678 4.88 12.09 2.22
C ILE A 678 4.92 13.39 3.03
N ASP A 679 5.92 14.24 2.83
CA ASP A 679 6.01 15.54 3.52
C ASP A 679 4.84 16.48 3.15
N GLY A 680 4.42 16.47 1.88
CA GLY A 680 3.27 17.25 1.42
C GLY A 680 1.96 16.81 2.08
N PHE A 681 1.66 15.50 2.08
CA PHE A 681 0.43 14.97 2.66
C PHE A 681 0.42 14.98 4.19
N ALA A 682 1.58 14.88 4.84
CA ALA A 682 1.70 15.03 6.29
C ALA A 682 1.21 16.41 6.78
N ARG A 683 1.33 17.47 5.94
CA ARG A 683 0.84 18.81 6.27
C ARG A 683 -0.69 18.95 6.21
N TYR A 684 -1.38 18.04 5.52
CA TYR A 684 -2.84 18.12 5.29
C TYR A 684 -3.64 17.05 6.05
N ASP A 685 -3.00 16.31 6.96
CA ASP A 685 -3.67 15.32 7.81
C ASP A 685 -4.47 14.26 7.04
N ALA A 686 -3.94 13.88 5.87
CA ALA A 686 -4.60 12.96 4.95
C ALA A 686 -4.06 11.53 5.12
N GLU A 687 -4.29 10.89 6.27
CA GLU A 687 -3.75 9.56 6.60
C GLU A 687 -4.00 8.51 5.50
N ARG A 688 -5.22 8.46 4.95
CA ARG A 688 -5.57 7.53 3.87
C ARG A 688 -4.78 7.80 2.59
N ALA A 689 -4.51 9.07 2.28
CA ALA A 689 -3.72 9.45 1.12
C ALA A 689 -2.25 9.09 1.32
N MET A 690 -1.71 9.29 2.53
CA MET A 690 -0.33 8.91 2.86
C MET A 690 -0.11 7.39 2.76
N ALA A 691 -1.02 6.59 3.31
CA ALA A 691 -0.96 5.13 3.20
C ALA A 691 -1.04 4.67 1.74
N ALA A 692 -1.89 5.31 0.92
CA ALA A 692 -1.98 5.03 -0.51
C ALA A 692 -0.69 5.40 -1.25
N VAL A 693 -0.08 6.55 -0.94
CA VAL A 693 1.21 6.98 -1.53
C VAL A 693 2.31 5.98 -1.21
N VAL A 694 2.49 5.62 0.06
CA VAL A 694 3.51 4.62 0.46
C VAL A 694 3.29 3.30 -0.26
N THR A 695 2.05 2.81 -0.31
CA THR A 695 1.71 1.56 -1.02
C THR A 695 2.04 1.65 -2.51
N ILE A 696 1.74 2.77 -3.18
CA ILE A 696 2.06 2.98 -4.60
C ILE A 696 3.57 2.94 -4.83
N PHE A 697 4.36 3.60 -3.99
CA PHE A 697 5.82 3.60 -4.12
C PHE A 697 6.43 2.25 -3.81
N ASP A 698 5.94 1.53 -2.81
CA ASP A 698 6.41 0.18 -2.49
C ASP A 698 6.11 -0.80 -3.63
N VAL A 699 4.95 -0.71 -4.30
CA VAL A 699 4.68 -1.45 -5.55
C VAL A 699 5.66 -1.06 -6.65
N ALA A 700 5.92 0.24 -6.81
CA ALA A 700 6.82 0.75 -7.83
C ALA A 700 8.27 0.27 -7.63
N TRP A 701 8.73 0.12 -6.38
CA TRP A 701 10.05 -0.40 -6.01
C TRP A 701 10.26 -1.86 -6.42
N TRP A 702 9.20 -2.62 -6.70
CA TRP A 702 9.30 -3.97 -7.27
C TRP A 702 9.22 -3.95 -8.81
N LEU A 703 8.30 -3.18 -9.39
CA LEU A 703 8.03 -3.22 -10.83
C LEU A 703 9.07 -2.48 -11.68
N ILE A 704 9.59 -1.35 -11.19
CA ILE A 704 10.53 -0.52 -11.96
C ILE A 704 11.90 -1.20 -12.08
N PRO A 705 12.50 -1.76 -11.01
CA PRO A 705 13.71 -2.55 -11.14
C PRO A 705 13.53 -3.78 -12.03
N ALA A 706 12.39 -4.49 -11.93
CA ALA A 706 12.08 -5.64 -12.79
C ALA A 706 12.08 -5.25 -14.29
N LEU A 707 11.54 -4.07 -14.62
CA LEU A 707 11.58 -3.54 -15.97
C LEU A 707 13.02 -3.20 -16.42
N PHE A 708 13.82 -2.55 -15.57
CA PHE A 708 15.22 -2.23 -15.88
C PHE A 708 16.08 -3.49 -16.04
N ILE A 709 15.87 -4.52 -15.22
CA ILE A 709 16.52 -5.83 -15.37
C ILE A 709 16.14 -6.45 -16.72
N ASN A 710 14.87 -6.39 -17.11
CA ASN A 710 14.43 -6.88 -18.42
C ASN A 710 15.10 -6.11 -19.58
N LEU A 711 15.18 -4.78 -19.49
CA LEU A 711 15.88 -3.96 -20.49
C LEU A 711 17.39 -4.27 -20.52
N ALA A 712 18.01 -4.45 -19.36
CA ALA A 712 19.42 -4.81 -19.25
C ALA A 712 19.68 -6.19 -19.86
N LEU A 713 18.82 -7.16 -19.62
CA LEU A 713 18.91 -8.49 -20.21
C LEU A 713 18.88 -8.42 -21.75
N HIS A 714 17.97 -7.63 -22.33
CA HIS A 714 17.99 -7.38 -23.76
C HIS A 714 19.30 -6.77 -24.24
N ARG A 715 19.77 -5.70 -23.57
CA ARG A 715 20.91 -4.91 -24.06
C ARG A 715 22.28 -5.55 -23.83
N PHE A 716 22.43 -6.32 -22.75
CA PHE A 716 23.69 -6.90 -22.31
C PHE A 716 23.81 -8.40 -22.61
N VAL A 717 22.69 -9.12 -22.74
CA VAL A 717 22.69 -10.56 -22.99
C VAL A 717 22.17 -10.87 -24.38
N TRP A 718 20.92 -10.49 -24.71
CA TRP A 718 20.30 -10.93 -25.96
C TRP A 718 20.93 -10.34 -27.21
N ASP A 719 21.05 -9.01 -27.31
CA ASP A 719 21.62 -8.36 -28.51
C ASP A 719 23.06 -8.84 -28.78
N PRO A 720 23.97 -8.91 -27.78
CA PRO A 720 25.34 -9.37 -28.01
C PRO A 720 25.43 -10.85 -28.41
N LEU A 721 24.57 -11.70 -27.85
CA LEU A 721 24.51 -13.12 -28.22
C LEU A 721 24.00 -13.32 -29.65
N GLU A 722 23.01 -12.53 -30.09
CA GLU A 722 22.48 -12.60 -31.46
C GLU A 722 23.49 -12.08 -32.48
N GLU A 723 24.21 -10.99 -32.16
CA GLU A 723 25.29 -10.46 -32.98
C GLU A 723 26.46 -11.46 -33.12
N THR A 724 26.82 -12.16 -32.03
CA THR A 724 27.94 -13.12 -32.04
C THR A 724 27.59 -14.46 -32.69
N SER A 725 26.33 -14.89 -32.60
CA SER A 725 25.91 -16.23 -33.03
C SER A 725 25.33 -16.27 -34.45
N GLU A 726 25.12 -15.11 -35.09
CA GLU A 726 24.45 -14.94 -36.41
C GLU A 726 23.07 -15.63 -36.50
N ARG A 727 22.44 -15.90 -35.35
CA ARG A 727 21.18 -16.63 -35.23
C ARG A 727 20.27 -15.89 -34.25
N ALA A 728 19.02 -15.66 -34.66
CA ALA A 728 18.02 -15.06 -33.78
C ALA A 728 17.67 -16.02 -32.64
N ILE A 729 17.73 -15.53 -31.40
CA ILE A 729 17.28 -16.26 -30.23
C ILE A 729 15.75 -16.33 -30.28
N PRO A 730 15.15 -17.52 -30.11
CA PRO A 730 13.70 -17.66 -30.18
C PRO A 730 12.99 -16.71 -29.23
N GLN A 731 12.00 -15.96 -29.74
CA GLN A 731 11.22 -15.00 -28.95
C GLN A 731 10.60 -15.64 -27.69
N VAL A 732 10.24 -16.92 -27.76
CA VAL A 732 9.70 -17.70 -26.64
C VAL A 732 10.66 -17.71 -25.44
N VAL A 733 11.98 -17.83 -25.67
CA VAL A 733 12.98 -17.83 -24.60
C VAL A 733 13.06 -16.45 -23.93
N LYS A 734 13.10 -15.39 -24.75
CA LYS A 734 13.11 -14.00 -24.26
C LYS A 734 11.85 -13.71 -23.45
N SER A 735 10.67 -14.02 -23.99
CA SER A 735 9.38 -13.80 -23.34
C SER A 735 9.18 -14.62 -22.07
N THR A 736 9.70 -15.85 -22.00
CA THR A 736 9.62 -16.67 -20.79
C THR A 736 10.43 -16.06 -19.66
N LEU A 737 11.65 -15.59 -19.94
CA LEU A 737 12.49 -14.97 -18.92
C LEU A 737 11.92 -13.61 -18.47
N THR A 738 11.37 -12.81 -19.39
CA THR A 738 10.62 -11.59 -19.04
C THR A 738 9.43 -11.89 -18.13
N LEU A 739 8.66 -12.94 -18.44
CA LEU A 739 7.51 -13.36 -17.64
C LEU A 739 7.94 -13.80 -16.24
N MET A 740 9.04 -14.56 -16.11
CA MET A 740 9.58 -14.97 -14.80
C MET A 740 10.00 -13.77 -13.95
N ILE A 741 10.68 -12.79 -14.54
CA ILE A 741 11.09 -11.55 -13.84
C ILE A 741 9.87 -10.79 -13.33
N LEU A 742 8.81 -10.67 -14.14
CA LEU A 742 7.59 -9.97 -13.75
C LEU A 742 6.80 -10.74 -12.67
N ILE A 743 6.69 -12.07 -12.81
CA ILE A 743 6.04 -12.92 -11.80
C ILE A 743 6.76 -12.78 -10.45
N LEU A 744 8.10 -12.81 -10.44
CA LEU A 744 8.88 -12.63 -9.22
C LEU A 744 8.63 -11.25 -8.58
N ALA A 745 8.55 -10.19 -9.39
CA ALA A 745 8.22 -8.86 -8.90
C ALA A 745 6.80 -8.80 -8.29
N ILE A 746 5.81 -9.43 -8.93
CA ILE A 746 4.43 -9.50 -8.41
C ILE A 746 4.38 -10.30 -7.09
N PHE A 747 5.10 -11.42 -7.00
CA PHE A 747 5.21 -12.17 -5.75
C PHE A 747 5.87 -11.33 -4.64
N GLY A 748 6.91 -10.58 -4.96
CA GLY A 748 7.52 -9.60 -4.06
C GLY A 748 6.54 -8.54 -3.58
N VAL A 749 5.70 -8.00 -4.48
CA VAL A 749 4.63 -7.06 -4.14
C VAL A 749 3.62 -7.68 -3.16
N ILE A 750 3.10 -8.88 -3.47
CA ILE A 750 2.10 -9.54 -2.63
C ILE A 750 2.66 -9.87 -1.24
N ALA A 751 3.89 -10.36 -1.17
CA ALA A 751 4.53 -10.75 0.09
C ALA A 751 4.98 -9.56 0.94
N GLN A 752 5.67 -8.58 0.33
CA GLN A 752 6.36 -7.54 1.09
C GLN A 752 5.51 -6.27 1.23
N VAL A 753 4.69 -5.94 0.22
CA VAL A 753 3.86 -4.73 0.25
C VAL A 753 2.51 -5.01 0.89
N PHE A 754 1.83 -6.08 0.46
CA PHE A 754 0.50 -6.43 1.00
C PHE A 754 0.54 -7.39 2.19
N GLN A 755 1.74 -7.85 2.58
CA GLN A 755 1.97 -8.80 3.69
C GLN A 755 1.01 -10.00 3.66
N LYS A 756 0.73 -10.53 2.48
CA LYS A 756 -0.12 -11.70 2.29
C LYS A 756 0.73 -12.97 2.22
N ASP A 757 0.24 -14.01 2.90
CA ASP A 757 0.88 -15.32 2.89
C ASP A 757 0.89 -15.92 1.49
N LEU A 758 2.09 -16.00 0.91
CA LEU A 758 2.32 -16.62 -0.38
C LEU A 758 2.08 -18.13 -0.37
N THR A 759 2.03 -18.75 0.81
CA THR A 759 1.85 -20.21 0.98
C THR A 759 0.59 -20.72 0.26
N SER A 760 -0.50 -19.96 0.28
CA SER A 760 -1.76 -20.32 -0.40
C SER A 760 -1.66 -20.23 -1.94
N LEU A 761 -0.95 -19.23 -2.44
CA LEU A 761 -0.67 -19.02 -3.87
C LEU A 761 0.38 -20.01 -4.40
N LEU A 762 1.39 -20.36 -3.61
CA LEU A 762 2.39 -21.39 -3.94
C LEU A 762 1.77 -22.78 -3.98
N ALA A 763 0.91 -23.11 -3.02
CA ALA A 763 0.22 -24.40 -3.00
C ALA A 763 -0.65 -24.62 -4.25
N THR A 764 -1.36 -23.59 -4.72
CA THR A 764 -2.20 -23.66 -5.93
C THR A 764 -1.39 -23.57 -7.23
N SER A 765 -0.33 -22.76 -7.26
CA SER A 765 0.57 -22.66 -8.43
C SER A 765 1.40 -23.92 -8.68
N GLY A 766 1.64 -24.76 -7.66
CA GLY A 766 2.31 -26.06 -7.83
C GLY A 766 1.58 -26.98 -8.82
N VAL A 767 0.25 -27.04 -8.77
CA VAL A 767 -0.56 -27.84 -9.70
C VAL A 767 -0.48 -27.27 -11.12
N LEU A 768 -0.55 -25.95 -11.26
CA LEU A 768 -0.45 -25.27 -12.56
C LEU A 768 0.95 -25.44 -13.18
N ALA A 769 2.01 -25.31 -12.36
CA ALA A 769 3.38 -25.54 -12.77
C ALA A 769 3.61 -26.99 -13.19
N MET A 770 2.97 -27.96 -12.53
CA MET A 770 2.99 -29.37 -12.92
C MET A 770 2.31 -29.58 -14.29
N ILE A 771 1.13 -29.01 -14.52
CA ILE A 771 0.42 -29.10 -15.82
C ILE A 771 1.25 -28.47 -16.95
N ILE A 772 1.79 -27.28 -16.72
CA ILE A 772 2.65 -26.58 -17.68
C ILE A 772 3.94 -27.39 -17.93
N GLY A 773 4.57 -27.91 -16.87
CA GLY A 773 5.77 -28.75 -16.97
C GLY A 773 5.54 -30.04 -17.76
N LEU A 774 4.42 -30.72 -17.54
CA LEU A 774 4.01 -31.91 -18.30
C LEU A 774 3.80 -31.59 -19.79
N SER A 775 3.18 -30.44 -20.10
CA SER A 775 2.99 -30.02 -21.50
C SER A 775 4.29 -29.60 -22.20
N LEU A 776 5.24 -29.02 -21.45
CA LEU A 776 6.55 -28.59 -21.95
C LEU A 776 7.57 -29.73 -22.02
N GLN A 777 7.33 -30.87 -21.38
CA GLN A 777 8.28 -31.99 -21.28
C GLN A 777 8.83 -32.41 -22.64
N SER A 778 7.96 -32.52 -23.65
CA SER A 778 8.36 -32.91 -25.01
C SER A 778 9.18 -31.83 -25.72
N ASN A 779 8.85 -30.54 -25.50
CA ASN A 779 9.59 -29.42 -26.06
C ASN A 779 10.99 -29.27 -25.44
N LEU A 780 11.08 -29.45 -24.12
CA LEU A 780 12.35 -29.40 -23.41
C LEU A 780 13.25 -30.57 -23.78
N SER A 781 12.69 -31.78 -23.92
CA SER A 781 13.41 -32.95 -24.43
C SER A 781 14.00 -32.71 -25.82
N ASN A 782 13.26 -32.06 -26.73
CA ASN A 782 13.77 -31.71 -28.06
C ASN A 782 14.95 -30.72 -28.00
N ILE A 783 14.93 -29.76 -27.08
CA ILE A 783 16.03 -28.80 -26.89
C ILE A 783 17.29 -29.51 -26.39
N PHE A 784 17.17 -30.32 -25.32
CA PHE A 784 18.31 -31.06 -24.78
C PHE A 784 18.87 -32.04 -25.80
N SER A 785 18.01 -32.75 -26.52
CA SER A 785 18.42 -33.65 -27.59
C SER A 785 19.13 -32.90 -28.72
N GLY A 786 18.68 -31.69 -29.07
CA GLY A 786 19.37 -30.82 -30.03
C GLY A 786 20.77 -30.40 -29.56
N MET A 787 20.94 -30.13 -28.26
CA MET A 787 22.23 -29.81 -27.66
C MET A 787 23.18 -31.01 -27.70
N VAL A 788 22.69 -32.20 -27.31
CA VAL A 788 23.46 -33.46 -27.33
C VAL A 788 23.87 -33.82 -28.76
N LEU A 789 22.96 -33.76 -29.74
CA LEU A 789 23.26 -34.03 -31.15
C LEU A 789 24.32 -33.07 -31.72
N ASN A 790 24.33 -31.80 -31.29
CA ASN A 790 25.37 -30.84 -31.69
C ASN A 790 26.72 -31.09 -31.00
N LEU A 791 26.72 -31.65 -29.79
CA LEU A 791 27.92 -31.92 -28.99
C LEU A 791 28.60 -33.23 -29.42
N GLU A 792 27.84 -34.34 -29.48
CA GLU A 792 28.34 -35.66 -29.84
C GLU A 792 28.55 -35.83 -31.35
N ARG A 793 27.84 -35.03 -32.17
CA ARG A 793 27.92 -35.01 -33.64
C ARG A 793 27.89 -36.41 -34.29
N PRO A 794 26.88 -37.27 -33.99
CA PRO A 794 26.75 -38.59 -34.62
C PRO A 794 26.59 -38.52 -36.15
N PHE A 795 26.14 -37.37 -36.66
CA PHE A 795 26.07 -37.03 -38.08
C PHE A 795 26.24 -35.52 -38.26
N ARG A 796 26.60 -35.10 -39.47
CA ARG A 796 26.80 -33.70 -39.84
C ARG A 796 25.85 -33.28 -40.96
N ARG A 797 25.70 -31.98 -41.15
CA ARG A 797 25.03 -31.42 -42.32
C ARG A 797 25.72 -31.95 -43.59
N GLY A 798 24.96 -32.54 -44.49
CA GLY A 798 25.43 -33.21 -45.71
C GLY A 798 25.49 -34.74 -45.63
N ASP A 799 25.43 -35.34 -44.43
CA ASP A 799 25.45 -36.80 -44.27
C ASP A 799 24.11 -37.42 -44.67
N TRP A 800 24.14 -38.63 -45.25
CA TRP A 800 22.96 -39.44 -45.47
C TRP A 800 22.67 -40.28 -44.22
N ILE A 801 21.48 -40.11 -43.65
CA ILE A 801 21.09 -40.81 -42.42
C ILE A 801 19.74 -41.52 -42.57
N LYS A 802 19.57 -42.61 -41.82
CA LYS A 802 18.30 -43.26 -41.56
C LYS A 802 18.01 -43.16 -40.07
N VAL A 803 16.84 -42.64 -39.70
CA VAL A 803 16.45 -42.39 -38.30
C VAL A 803 15.15 -43.14 -38.02
N GLY A 804 15.24 -44.26 -37.31
CA GLY A 804 14.09 -45.15 -37.08
C GLY A 804 13.42 -45.59 -38.39
N ASP A 805 12.09 -45.37 -38.48
CA ASP A 805 11.27 -45.69 -39.65
C ASP A 805 11.21 -44.55 -40.69
N ALA A 806 11.89 -43.43 -40.44
CA ALA A 806 11.92 -42.33 -41.40
C ALA A 806 12.62 -42.75 -42.70
N PRO A 807 12.18 -42.22 -43.86
CA PRO A 807 12.86 -42.46 -45.13
C PRO A 807 14.30 -41.96 -45.06
N ILE A 808 15.20 -42.65 -45.77
CA ILE A 808 16.60 -42.26 -45.86
C ILE A 808 16.69 -40.89 -46.53
N GLY A 809 17.45 -39.98 -45.93
CA GLY A 809 17.61 -38.62 -46.44
C GLY A 809 18.93 -37.96 -46.04
N GLN A 810 19.30 -36.92 -46.78
CA GLN A 810 20.49 -36.12 -46.52
C GLN A 810 20.18 -35.02 -45.51
N VAL A 811 21.02 -34.84 -44.49
CA VAL A 811 20.83 -33.81 -43.46
C VAL A 811 21.07 -32.42 -44.06
N ILE A 812 20.01 -31.63 -44.21
CA ILE A 812 20.10 -30.27 -44.77
C ILE A 812 20.25 -29.20 -43.70
N ASP A 813 19.74 -29.44 -42.49
CA ASP A 813 19.80 -28.50 -41.37
C ASP A 813 19.62 -29.24 -40.03
N ILE A 814 20.33 -28.80 -39.00
CA ILE A 814 20.18 -29.26 -37.62
C ILE A 814 19.86 -28.02 -36.78
N SER A 815 18.58 -27.83 -36.50
CA SER A 815 18.08 -26.75 -35.66
C SER A 815 18.10 -27.15 -34.18
N TRP A 816 17.78 -26.20 -33.29
CA TRP A 816 17.69 -26.46 -31.85
C TRP A 816 16.55 -27.41 -31.46
N ARG A 817 15.51 -27.57 -32.30
CA ARG A 817 14.35 -28.44 -32.04
C ARG A 817 14.21 -29.64 -33.00
N SER A 818 14.74 -29.55 -34.21
CA SER A 818 14.53 -30.55 -35.25
C SER A 818 15.71 -30.68 -36.20
N THR A 819 15.91 -31.90 -36.69
CA THR A 819 16.84 -32.23 -37.78
C THR A 819 16.03 -32.38 -39.05
N LYS A 820 16.35 -31.58 -40.07
CA LYS A 820 15.71 -31.66 -41.38
C LYS A 820 16.54 -32.52 -42.30
N ILE A 821 15.91 -33.53 -42.89
CA ILE A 821 16.52 -34.39 -43.92
C ILE A 821 15.78 -34.22 -45.25
N GLN A 822 16.51 -34.27 -46.35
CA GLN A 822 15.97 -34.25 -47.70
C GLN A 822 16.04 -35.65 -48.29
N THR A 823 14.89 -36.22 -48.65
CA THR A 823 14.78 -37.56 -49.21
C THR A 823 15.13 -37.58 -50.71
N PHE A 824 15.31 -38.77 -51.29
CA PHE A 824 15.52 -38.95 -52.74
C PHE A 824 14.39 -38.37 -53.61
N ASN A 825 13.17 -38.31 -53.07
CA ASN A 825 12.01 -37.73 -53.76
C ASN A 825 11.97 -36.19 -53.68
N ASN A 826 13.09 -35.55 -53.29
CA ASN A 826 13.20 -34.10 -53.10
C ASN A 826 12.20 -33.53 -52.07
N THR A 827 11.80 -34.33 -51.07
CA THR A 827 10.93 -33.88 -49.98
C THR A 827 11.73 -33.67 -48.70
N VAL A 828 11.43 -32.60 -47.96
CA VAL A 828 12.08 -32.29 -46.68
C VAL A 828 11.26 -32.86 -45.54
N VAL A 829 11.85 -33.80 -44.81
CA VAL A 829 11.28 -34.39 -43.59
C VAL A 829 11.93 -33.74 -42.37
N SER A 830 11.11 -33.13 -41.51
CA SER A 830 11.56 -32.50 -40.27
C SER A 830 11.38 -33.44 -39.09
N ILE A 831 12.47 -34.01 -38.60
CA ILE A 831 12.47 -34.96 -37.49
C ILE A 831 12.71 -34.20 -36.17
N PRO A 832 11.83 -34.32 -35.16
CA PRO A 832 12.08 -33.75 -33.84
C PRO A 832 13.38 -34.32 -33.24
N ASN A 833 14.22 -33.47 -32.65
CA ASN A 833 15.52 -33.90 -32.14
C ASN A 833 15.42 -34.97 -31.04
N ALA A 834 14.35 -34.98 -30.24
CA ALA A 834 14.11 -36.03 -29.24
C ALA A 834 13.87 -37.40 -29.88
N VAL A 835 13.19 -37.43 -31.04
CA VAL A 835 13.01 -38.67 -31.81
C VAL A 835 14.33 -39.08 -32.44
N ALA A 836 15.08 -38.13 -33.00
CA ALA A 836 16.38 -38.44 -33.58
C ALA A 836 17.38 -39.00 -32.55
N ALA A 837 17.50 -38.38 -31.38
CA ALA A 837 18.40 -38.85 -30.33
C ALA A 837 17.91 -40.14 -29.62
N GLY A 838 16.59 -40.33 -29.52
CA GLY A 838 15.98 -41.47 -28.84
C GLY A 838 15.78 -42.73 -29.69
N THR A 839 16.04 -42.66 -31.00
CA THR A 839 15.90 -43.80 -31.93
C THR A 839 17.23 -44.22 -32.52
N ARG A 840 17.29 -45.42 -33.09
CA ARG A 840 18.49 -45.91 -33.78
C ARG A 840 18.76 -45.03 -35.01
N ILE A 841 19.92 -44.39 -35.03
CA ILE A 841 20.43 -43.63 -36.17
C ILE A 841 21.46 -44.47 -36.92
N GLU A 842 21.24 -44.67 -38.22
CA GLU A 842 22.24 -45.24 -39.12
C GLU A 842 22.82 -44.13 -39.99
N ASN A 843 24.05 -43.71 -39.69
CA ASN A 843 24.79 -42.79 -40.55
C ASN A 843 25.36 -43.58 -41.73
N CYS A 844 24.75 -43.42 -42.89
CA CYS A 844 25.14 -44.13 -44.11
C CYS A 844 26.41 -43.53 -44.74
N SER A 845 26.79 -42.30 -44.38
CA SER A 845 27.95 -41.59 -44.93
C SER A 845 29.26 -41.85 -44.17
N HIS A 846 29.20 -42.38 -42.93
CA HIS A 846 30.37 -42.66 -42.11
C HIS A 846 30.76 -44.17 -42.17
N PRO A 847 32.05 -44.56 -42.23
CA PRO A 847 33.25 -43.72 -42.09
C PRO A 847 33.76 -43.04 -43.38
N ASN A 848 33.53 -43.60 -44.57
CA ASN A 848 34.26 -43.19 -45.79
C ASN A 848 33.37 -42.79 -46.98
N ASN A 849 32.08 -42.51 -46.78
CA ASN A 849 31.11 -42.21 -47.85
C ASN A 849 31.12 -43.23 -49.02
N ARG A 850 31.47 -44.48 -48.71
CA ARG A 850 31.42 -45.63 -49.62
C ARG A 850 30.23 -46.48 -49.22
N PHE A 851 29.24 -46.53 -50.08
CA PHE A 851 28.04 -47.33 -49.89
C PHE A 851 28.24 -48.68 -50.58
N ILE A 852 27.70 -49.75 -50.00
CA ILE A 852 27.64 -51.05 -50.66
C ILE A 852 26.18 -51.31 -51.02
N ALA A 853 25.89 -51.40 -52.31
CA ALA A 853 24.60 -51.86 -52.81
C ALA A 853 24.61 -53.38 -52.92
N GLN A 854 23.48 -54.01 -52.62
CA GLN A 854 23.29 -55.45 -52.77
C GLN A 854 22.05 -55.72 -53.60
N MET A 855 22.18 -56.57 -54.62
CA MET A 855 21.07 -56.99 -55.46
C MET A 855 21.09 -58.51 -55.62
N LEU A 856 19.91 -59.09 -55.81
CA LEU A 856 19.74 -60.53 -56.00
C LEU A 856 19.39 -60.80 -57.46
N LEU A 857 20.08 -61.76 -58.08
CA LEU A 857 19.82 -62.20 -59.45
C LEU A 857 19.57 -63.70 -59.49
N HIS A 858 18.54 -64.11 -60.23
CA HIS A 858 18.20 -65.51 -60.45
C HIS A 858 18.58 -65.98 -61.86
N VAL A 859 19.21 -67.14 -61.95
CA VAL A 859 19.66 -67.78 -63.20
C VAL A 859 19.04 -69.18 -63.29
N THR A 860 18.65 -69.59 -64.51
CA THR A 860 18.03 -70.90 -64.75
C THR A 860 18.94 -72.06 -64.28
N LEU A 861 18.33 -73.13 -63.78
CA LEU A 861 19.02 -74.37 -63.42
C LEU A 861 19.68 -75.01 -64.66
N GLY A 862 20.92 -75.50 -64.51
CA GLY A 862 21.66 -76.17 -65.60
C GLY A 862 22.99 -75.53 -66.00
N HIS A 863 23.38 -74.41 -65.39
CA HIS A 863 24.71 -73.82 -65.52
C HIS A 863 25.55 -74.08 -64.26
N ASP A 864 26.87 -74.18 -64.42
CA ASP A 864 27.82 -74.31 -63.30
C ASP A 864 27.83 -73.00 -62.48
N PRO A 865 27.51 -73.02 -61.16
CA PRO A 865 27.49 -71.82 -60.31
C PRO A 865 28.80 -71.03 -60.32
N ASP A 866 29.96 -71.71 -60.34
CA ASP A 866 31.27 -71.03 -60.33
C ASP A 866 31.51 -70.28 -61.63
N ARG A 867 31.06 -70.85 -62.76
CA ARG A 867 31.07 -70.18 -64.06
C ARG A 867 30.20 -68.92 -64.04
N ILE A 868 29.02 -68.96 -63.42
CA ILE A 868 28.13 -67.80 -63.32
C ILE A 868 28.70 -66.71 -62.41
N VAL A 869 29.31 -67.08 -61.27
CA VAL A 869 30.00 -66.12 -60.40
C VAL A 869 31.09 -65.37 -61.17
N ASN A 870 31.90 -66.08 -61.97
CA ASN A 870 32.96 -65.47 -62.78
C ASN A 870 32.37 -64.53 -63.84
N LEU A 871 31.36 -64.95 -64.59
CA LEU A 871 30.70 -64.12 -65.61
C LEU A 871 30.08 -62.85 -65.03
N LEU A 872 29.41 -62.95 -63.87
CA LEU A 872 28.84 -61.80 -63.17
C LEU A 872 29.92 -60.87 -62.62
N THR A 873 31.03 -61.43 -62.12
CA THR A 873 32.18 -60.63 -61.66
C THR A 873 32.82 -59.87 -62.82
N ASP A 874 32.97 -60.50 -64.00
CA ASP A 874 33.48 -59.86 -65.20
C ASP A 874 32.51 -58.78 -65.72
N ALA A 875 31.20 -59.03 -65.64
CA ALA A 875 30.19 -58.01 -65.96
C ALA A 875 30.33 -56.77 -65.06
N LEU A 876 30.58 -56.94 -63.76
CA LEU A 876 30.81 -55.81 -62.85
C LEU A 876 32.11 -55.05 -63.16
N ARG A 877 33.17 -55.74 -63.61
CA ARG A 877 34.44 -55.09 -64.02
C ARG A 877 34.29 -54.22 -65.27
N LEU A 878 33.32 -54.54 -66.13
CA LEU A 878 33.02 -53.78 -67.35
C LEU A 878 32.14 -52.54 -67.10
N VAL A 879 31.50 -52.44 -65.92
CA VAL A 879 30.65 -51.31 -65.59
C VAL A 879 31.51 -50.05 -65.43
N LYS A 880 31.26 -49.06 -66.29
CA LYS A 880 31.71 -47.69 -66.04
C LYS A 880 30.83 -47.10 -64.93
N SER A 881 31.46 -46.67 -63.85
CA SER A 881 30.73 -46.16 -62.69
C SER A 881 30.01 -44.86 -63.04
N VAL A 882 28.74 -44.73 -62.61
CA VAL A 882 27.90 -43.55 -62.80
C VAL A 882 28.40 -42.39 -61.95
N ASP A 883 29.07 -42.68 -60.83
CA ASP A 883 29.74 -41.70 -59.97
C ASP A 883 31.06 -41.12 -60.56
N GLY A 884 31.36 -41.43 -61.82
CA GLY A 884 32.51 -40.87 -62.56
C GLY A 884 33.81 -41.67 -62.43
N ARG A 885 33.84 -42.72 -61.61
CA ARG A 885 35.00 -43.63 -61.52
C ARG A 885 35.16 -44.48 -62.78
N LYS A 886 36.41 -44.80 -63.14
CA LYS A 886 36.72 -45.64 -64.31
C LYS A 886 36.22 -47.08 -64.15
N HIS A 887 36.19 -47.58 -62.92
CA HIS A 887 35.74 -48.93 -62.55
C HIS A 887 35.16 -48.90 -61.14
N LEU A 888 34.31 -49.86 -60.82
CA LEU A 888 33.85 -50.13 -59.45
C LEU A 888 35.04 -50.57 -58.59
N GLY A 889 35.09 -50.08 -57.34
CA GLY A 889 36.22 -50.29 -56.43
C GLY A 889 36.11 -51.58 -55.63
N LEU A 890 34.89 -51.96 -55.22
CA LEU A 890 34.58 -53.21 -54.53
C LEU A 890 33.42 -53.89 -55.25
N VAL A 891 33.68 -55.09 -55.74
CA VAL A 891 32.69 -55.94 -56.41
C VAL A 891 32.77 -57.33 -55.81
N TRP A 892 31.62 -57.90 -55.49
CA TRP A 892 31.55 -59.23 -54.90
C TRP A 892 30.29 -59.94 -55.40
N VAL A 893 30.47 -61.16 -55.90
CA VAL A 893 29.36 -62.02 -56.33
C VAL A 893 29.45 -63.32 -55.53
N LYS A 894 28.32 -63.74 -54.96
CA LYS A 894 28.21 -64.97 -54.20
C LYS A 894 27.02 -65.78 -54.69
N PHE A 895 27.24 -67.07 -54.96
CA PHE A 895 26.14 -68.02 -55.07
C PHE A 895 25.45 -68.20 -53.71
N ASN A 896 24.15 -67.88 -53.67
CA ASN A 896 23.33 -67.78 -52.46
C ASN A 896 22.25 -68.88 -52.39
N GLY A 897 22.55 -70.05 -52.96
CA GLY A 897 21.69 -71.23 -52.98
C GLY A 897 20.72 -71.26 -54.16
N ILE A 898 19.77 -72.19 -54.11
CA ILE A 898 18.74 -72.40 -55.12
C ILE A 898 17.38 -72.19 -54.46
N ASP A 899 16.48 -71.46 -55.12
CA ASP A 899 15.08 -71.33 -54.70
C ASP A 899 14.12 -71.67 -55.85
N GLU A 900 12.83 -71.44 -55.64
CA GLU A 900 11.77 -71.70 -56.63
C GLU A 900 11.95 -70.96 -57.97
N PHE A 901 12.78 -69.92 -58.00
CA PHE A 901 13.08 -69.15 -59.20
C PHE A 901 14.40 -69.56 -59.87
N GLY A 902 15.18 -70.47 -59.28
CA GLY A 902 16.43 -71.00 -59.84
C GLY A 902 17.65 -70.74 -58.95
N MET A 903 18.83 -70.66 -59.57
CA MET A 903 20.08 -70.38 -58.86
C MET A 903 20.16 -68.90 -58.49
N ARG A 904 20.30 -68.61 -57.19
CA ARG A 904 20.42 -67.25 -56.65
C ARG A 904 21.86 -66.78 -56.57
N PHE A 905 22.10 -65.56 -57.02
CA PHE A 905 23.38 -64.88 -56.87
C PHE A 905 23.17 -63.54 -56.17
N LEU A 906 23.89 -63.34 -55.06
CA LEU A 906 23.98 -62.06 -54.39
C LEU A 906 25.12 -61.27 -55.00
N ILE A 907 24.80 -60.12 -55.57
CA ILE A 907 25.74 -59.21 -56.23
C ILE A 907 25.87 -57.97 -55.37
N SER A 908 27.09 -57.67 -54.93
CA SER A 908 27.41 -56.48 -54.17
C SER A 908 28.39 -55.60 -54.94
N PHE A 909 28.17 -54.29 -54.94
CA PHE A 909 29.09 -53.32 -55.53
C PHE A 909 29.11 -52.01 -54.75
N ASP A 910 30.22 -51.26 -54.84
CA ASP A 910 30.38 -49.98 -54.17
C ASP A 910 29.96 -48.77 -55.01
N LEU A 911 29.47 -47.73 -54.34
CA LEU A 911 29.20 -46.42 -54.92
C LEU A 911 29.64 -45.30 -53.97
N THR A 912 30.07 -44.16 -54.50
CA THR A 912 30.54 -43.01 -53.69
C THR A 912 29.45 -41.97 -53.43
N ASP A 913 28.35 -42.03 -54.16
CA ASP A 913 27.18 -41.18 -53.94
C ASP A 913 25.90 -42.01 -53.95
N ARG A 914 25.23 -42.07 -52.80
CA ARG A 914 23.99 -42.83 -52.63
C ARG A 914 22.84 -42.32 -53.50
N SER A 915 22.85 -41.03 -53.90
CA SER A 915 21.84 -40.46 -54.79
C SER A 915 21.81 -41.14 -56.17
N LEU A 916 22.94 -41.72 -56.59
CA LEU A 916 23.10 -42.38 -57.87
C LEU A 916 22.75 -43.88 -57.84
N LEU A 917 22.27 -44.41 -56.71
CA LEU A 917 22.05 -45.85 -56.51
C LEU A 917 21.23 -46.48 -57.64
N GLN A 918 20.07 -45.91 -57.96
CA GLN A 918 19.20 -46.45 -59.02
C GLN A 918 19.87 -46.42 -60.40
N SER A 919 20.58 -45.33 -60.70
CA SER A 919 21.33 -45.18 -61.96
C SER A 919 22.49 -46.19 -62.03
N GLN A 920 23.16 -46.45 -60.92
CA GLN A 920 24.26 -47.41 -60.83
C GLN A 920 23.75 -48.86 -60.94
N GLU A 921 22.64 -49.20 -60.27
CA GLU A 921 21.96 -50.49 -60.40
C GLU A 921 21.53 -50.74 -61.85
N HIS A 922 21.00 -49.73 -62.53
CA HIS A 922 20.65 -49.80 -63.94
C HIS A 922 21.88 -50.10 -64.82
N ALA A 923 23.01 -49.40 -64.61
CA ALA A 923 24.24 -49.64 -65.36
C ALA A 923 24.81 -51.04 -65.12
N VAL A 924 24.76 -51.52 -63.88
CA VAL A 924 25.17 -52.87 -63.48
C VAL A 924 24.28 -53.93 -64.14
N LEU A 925 22.96 -53.77 -64.08
CA LEU A 925 21.98 -54.67 -64.70
C LEU A 925 22.16 -54.78 -66.21
N LEU A 926 22.39 -53.66 -66.91
CA LEU A 926 22.65 -53.68 -68.35
C LEU A 926 23.95 -54.40 -68.70
N SER A 927 25.01 -54.20 -67.92
CA SER A 927 26.27 -54.92 -68.12
C SER A 927 26.11 -56.42 -67.89
N ILE A 928 25.44 -56.81 -66.80
CA ILE A 928 25.11 -58.21 -66.49
C ILE A 928 24.28 -58.82 -67.63
N HIS A 929 23.22 -58.14 -68.06
CA HIS A 929 22.37 -58.62 -69.15
C HIS A 929 23.18 -58.82 -70.45
N SER A 930 24.06 -57.88 -70.79
CA SER A 930 24.93 -57.98 -71.95
C SER A 930 25.87 -59.18 -71.86
N VAL A 931 26.61 -59.33 -70.76
CA VAL A 931 27.59 -60.43 -70.59
C VAL A 931 26.91 -61.80 -70.56
N LEU A 932 25.81 -61.94 -69.81
CA LEU A 932 25.07 -63.21 -69.74
C LEU A 932 24.49 -63.60 -71.11
N ARG A 933 23.96 -62.63 -71.87
CA ARG A 933 23.45 -62.86 -73.22
C ARG A 933 24.54 -63.35 -74.18
N HIS A 934 25.72 -62.72 -74.18
CA HIS A 934 26.84 -63.17 -75.03
C HIS A 934 27.40 -64.53 -74.61
N ALA A 935 27.33 -64.87 -73.32
CA ALA A 935 27.79 -66.15 -72.79
C ALA A 935 26.77 -67.30 -72.97
N GLY A 936 25.59 -67.03 -73.56
CA GLY A 936 24.52 -68.01 -73.75
C GLY A 936 23.83 -68.42 -72.44
N VAL A 937 23.96 -67.63 -71.38
CA VAL A 937 23.32 -67.88 -70.09
C VAL A 937 21.95 -67.21 -70.08
N THR A 938 20.91 -68.00 -69.81
CA THR A 938 19.55 -67.48 -69.69
C THR A 938 19.25 -67.07 -68.26
N LEU A 939 18.78 -65.84 -68.09
CA LEU A 939 18.16 -65.42 -66.83
C LEU A 939 16.92 -66.30 -66.58
N ALA A 940 16.67 -66.63 -65.32
CA ALA A 940 15.54 -67.49 -64.97
C ALA A 940 14.23 -66.92 -65.51
N GLN A 941 13.59 -67.66 -66.41
CA GLN A 941 12.25 -67.35 -66.91
C GLN A 941 11.23 -68.17 -66.12
N ARG A 942 10.17 -67.52 -65.64
CA ARG A 942 9.04 -68.18 -64.98
C ARG A 942 8.30 -69.05 -66.01
N HIS A 943 8.65 -70.33 -66.14
CA HIS A 943 7.87 -71.27 -66.94
C HIS A 943 6.69 -71.79 -66.12
N ALA A 944 5.48 -71.34 -66.45
CA ALA A 944 4.26 -72.03 -66.06
C ALA A 944 4.01 -73.15 -67.07
N ASN A 945 4.02 -74.42 -66.64
CA ASN A 945 3.57 -75.52 -67.49
C ASN A 945 2.05 -75.41 -67.65
N ILE A 946 1.60 -74.77 -68.74
CA ILE A 946 0.18 -74.70 -69.10
C ILE A 946 -0.21 -76.04 -69.73
N ARG A 947 -1.02 -76.82 -69.01
CA ARG A 947 -1.76 -77.95 -69.60
C ARG A 947 -2.89 -77.36 -70.44
N LEU A 948 -2.81 -77.51 -71.76
CA LEU A 948 -3.90 -77.22 -72.68
C LEU A 948 -5.04 -78.21 -72.44
N VAL A 949 -6.14 -77.72 -71.89
CA VAL A 949 -7.46 -78.36 -71.96
C VAL A 949 -8.16 -77.71 -73.14
N GLU A 950 -8.47 -78.50 -74.16
CA GLU A 950 -9.24 -78.03 -75.32
C GLU A 950 -10.68 -77.69 -74.91
N GLY A 951 -11.11 -76.47 -75.20
CA GLY A 951 -12.51 -76.05 -75.19
C GLY A 951 -12.82 -74.88 -74.26
N GLY A 952 -13.04 -73.70 -74.84
CA GLY A 952 -13.77 -72.60 -74.19
C GLY A 952 -13.22 -71.20 -74.46
N THR A 953 -13.77 -70.55 -75.51
CA THR A 953 -13.93 -69.11 -75.78
C THR A 953 -12.79 -68.12 -75.47
N ASP A 954 -12.41 -67.37 -76.51
CA ASP A 954 -11.44 -66.28 -76.54
C ASP A 954 -11.72 -65.21 -75.45
N PRO A 955 -10.75 -64.85 -74.58
CA PRO A 955 -10.95 -63.88 -73.48
C PRO A 955 -11.19 -62.43 -73.95
N ALA A 956 -11.08 -62.16 -75.25
CA ALA A 956 -11.19 -60.81 -75.80
C ALA A 956 -12.63 -60.24 -75.82
N ASP A 957 -13.65 -61.10 -75.68
CA ASP A 957 -15.08 -60.72 -75.64
C ASP A 957 -15.72 -60.81 -74.24
N ALA A 958 -14.92 -61.02 -73.19
CA ALA A 958 -15.41 -61.09 -71.82
C ALA A 958 -15.79 -59.70 -71.28
N HIS A 959 -17.06 -59.33 -71.38
CA HIS A 959 -17.60 -58.15 -70.71
C HIS A 959 -17.76 -58.40 -69.20
N PRO A 960 -17.56 -57.37 -68.34
CA PRO A 960 -17.89 -57.48 -66.93
C PRO A 960 -19.38 -57.85 -66.77
N ASP A 961 -19.65 -58.89 -65.98
CA ASP A 961 -20.98 -59.47 -65.79
C ASP A 961 -22.00 -58.40 -65.41
N ALA A 962 -22.99 -58.18 -66.28
CA ALA A 962 -24.08 -57.23 -66.06
C ALA A 962 -24.82 -57.52 -64.75
N SER A 963 -24.89 -58.79 -64.33
CA SER A 963 -25.53 -59.22 -63.09
C SER A 963 -24.79 -58.68 -61.86
N ALA A 964 -23.45 -58.71 -61.88
CA ALA A 964 -22.62 -58.17 -60.81
C ALA A 964 -22.73 -56.64 -60.71
N LEU A 965 -22.76 -55.95 -61.85
CA LEU A 965 -22.88 -54.48 -61.89
C LEU A 965 -24.27 -54.01 -61.42
N ILE A 966 -25.34 -54.69 -61.82
CA ILE A 966 -26.71 -54.38 -61.39
C ILE A 966 -26.91 -54.69 -59.90
N ALA A 967 -26.31 -55.78 -59.39
CA ALA A 967 -26.34 -56.08 -57.95
C ALA A 967 -25.59 -55.02 -57.11
N GLY A 968 -24.56 -54.39 -57.66
CA GLY A 968 -23.78 -53.34 -57.00
C GLY A 968 -24.42 -51.95 -57.04
N ALA A 969 -25.36 -51.68 -57.96
CA ALA A 969 -25.98 -50.38 -58.10
C ALA A 969 -27.03 -50.12 -57.00
N ALA A 970 -26.85 -49.03 -56.25
CA ALA A 970 -27.71 -48.69 -55.10
C ALA A 970 -29.21 -48.62 -55.41
N LEU A 971 -29.59 -48.21 -56.63
CA LEU A 971 -31.00 -48.14 -57.04
C LEU A 971 -31.66 -49.52 -57.18
N PHE A 972 -30.89 -50.56 -57.52
CA PHE A 972 -31.41 -51.90 -57.80
C PHE A 972 -31.22 -52.90 -56.65
N GLN A 973 -30.52 -52.52 -55.58
CA GLN A 973 -30.38 -53.36 -54.38
C GLN A 973 -31.70 -53.80 -53.74
N PRO A 974 -32.78 -52.97 -53.71
CA PRO A 974 -34.06 -53.40 -53.17
C PRO A 974 -34.77 -54.49 -53.99
N LEU A 975 -34.35 -54.75 -55.23
CA LEU A 975 -34.94 -55.77 -56.09
C LEU A 975 -34.50 -57.19 -55.67
N ASP A 976 -35.41 -58.14 -55.75
CA ASP A 976 -35.06 -59.56 -55.55
C ASP A 976 -34.09 -60.06 -56.64
N VAL A 977 -33.50 -61.23 -56.39
CA VAL A 977 -32.50 -61.82 -57.29
C VAL A 977 -33.09 -62.09 -58.68
N ALA A 978 -34.34 -62.56 -58.76
CA ALA A 978 -35.02 -62.85 -60.02
C ALA A 978 -35.34 -61.60 -60.85
N ALA A 979 -35.62 -60.46 -60.22
CA ALA A 979 -35.81 -59.17 -60.88
C ALA A 979 -34.48 -58.57 -61.35
N ARG A 980 -33.40 -58.71 -60.54
CA ARG A 980 -32.06 -58.29 -60.96
C ARG A 980 -31.51 -59.12 -62.12
N GLU A 981 -31.74 -60.43 -62.12
CA GLU A 981 -31.39 -61.30 -63.24
C GLU A 981 -32.15 -60.93 -64.52
N ARG A 982 -33.44 -60.59 -64.41
CA ARG A 982 -34.24 -60.07 -65.55
C ARG A 982 -33.71 -58.74 -66.09
N LEU A 983 -33.30 -57.82 -65.20
CA LEU A 983 -32.64 -56.58 -65.62
C LEU A 983 -31.29 -56.85 -66.29
N ALA A 984 -30.49 -57.76 -65.75
CA ALA A 984 -29.20 -58.13 -66.32
C ALA A 984 -29.33 -58.75 -67.71
N ALA A 985 -30.34 -59.60 -67.91
CA ALA A 985 -30.63 -60.20 -69.21
C ALA A 985 -31.13 -59.17 -70.24
N GLY A 986 -31.80 -58.11 -69.81
CA GLY A 986 -32.33 -57.05 -70.69
C GLY A 986 -31.41 -55.84 -70.90
N ALA A 987 -30.33 -55.72 -70.11
CA ALA A 987 -29.38 -54.62 -70.20
C ALA A 987 -28.50 -54.74 -71.44
N ARG A 988 -28.45 -53.69 -72.26
CA ARG A 988 -27.70 -53.71 -73.53
C ARG A 988 -26.34 -53.06 -73.35
N PRO A 989 -25.22 -53.78 -73.57
CA PRO A 989 -23.89 -53.17 -73.53
C PRO A 989 -23.67 -52.26 -74.73
N GLN A 990 -23.11 -51.08 -74.48
CA GLN A 990 -22.78 -50.06 -75.48
C GLN A 990 -21.36 -49.57 -75.25
N ARG A 991 -20.46 -49.84 -76.21
CA ARG A 991 -19.11 -49.24 -76.24
C ARG A 991 -19.19 -47.89 -76.95
N VAL A 992 -18.75 -46.84 -76.28
CA VAL A 992 -18.76 -45.47 -76.78
C VAL A 992 -17.36 -44.87 -76.74
N ALA A 993 -17.01 -44.11 -77.78
CA ALA A 993 -15.72 -43.42 -77.85
C ALA A 993 -15.70 -42.17 -76.96
N THR A 994 -14.51 -41.63 -76.70
CA THR A 994 -14.31 -40.36 -75.98
C THR A 994 -15.10 -39.21 -76.60
N GLY A 995 -15.75 -38.40 -75.76
CA GLY A 995 -16.46 -37.19 -76.18
C GLY A 995 -17.86 -37.43 -76.75
N THR A 996 -18.35 -38.68 -76.74
CA THR A 996 -19.68 -39.02 -77.28
C THR A 996 -20.77 -38.48 -76.34
N PRO A 997 -21.69 -37.61 -76.81
CA PRO A 997 -22.85 -37.21 -76.02
C PRO A 997 -23.86 -38.36 -75.98
N LEU A 998 -24.27 -38.77 -74.78
CA LEU A 998 -25.24 -39.84 -74.55
C LEU A 998 -26.69 -39.30 -74.58
N TYR A 999 -26.91 -38.14 -73.98
CA TYR A 999 -28.15 -37.36 -74.10
C TYR A 999 -27.87 -35.89 -73.75
N ARG A 1000 -28.76 -34.98 -74.13
CA ARG A 1000 -28.70 -33.55 -73.78
C ARG A 1000 -29.79 -33.17 -72.79
N GLN A 1001 -29.54 -32.12 -72.02
CA GLN A 1001 -30.53 -31.52 -71.15
C GLN A 1001 -31.75 -31.08 -71.98
N GLY A 1002 -32.95 -31.40 -71.51
CA GLY A 1002 -34.20 -31.15 -72.21
C GLY A 1002 -34.68 -32.31 -73.10
N ASP A 1003 -33.83 -33.31 -73.40
CA ASP A 1003 -34.25 -34.49 -74.16
C ASP A 1003 -35.29 -35.30 -73.37
N ALA A 1004 -36.22 -35.99 -74.04
CA ALA A 1004 -37.07 -36.97 -73.39
C ALA A 1004 -36.26 -38.25 -73.08
N GLY A 1005 -36.28 -38.73 -71.83
CA GLY A 1005 -35.53 -39.92 -71.42
C GLY A 1005 -36.41 -41.16 -71.26
N ARG A 1006 -36.13 -42.23 -72.03
CA ARG A 1006 -36.81 -43.55 -71.91
C ARG A 1006 -35.88 -44.70 -71.53
N SER A 1007 -34.64 -44.36 -71.15
CA SER A 1007 -33.63 -45.32 -70.71
C SER A 1007 -32.73 -44.72 -69.63
N LEU A 1008 -32.09 -45.58 -68.85
CA LEU A 1008 -31.02 -45.21 -67.91
C LEU A 1008 -29.73 -45.96 -68.27
N PHE A 1009 -28.60 -45.48 -67.75
CA PHE A 1009 -27.28 -46.01 -68.07
C PHE A 1009 -26.51 -46.37 -66.80
N LEU A 1010 -25.76 -47.47 -66.88
CA LEU A 1010 -24.83 -47.93 -65.85
C LEU A 1010 -23.42 -47.97 -66.42
N VAL A 1011 -22.46 -47.32 -65.77
CA VAL A 1011 -21.06 -47.29 -66.22
C VAL A 1011 -20.38 -48.60 -65.84
N ALA A 1012 -19.92 -49.39 -66.82
CA ALA A 1012 -19.09 -50.57 -66.56
C ALA A 1012 -17.60 -50.24 -66.61
N GLU A 1013 -17.19 -49.43 -67.59
CA GLU A 1013 -15.81 -48.96 -67.77
C GLU A 1013 -15.83 -47.51 -68.29
N GLY A 1014 -14.84 -46.69 -67.92
CA GLY A 1014 -14.73 -45.30 -68.37
C GLY A 1014 -15.35 -44.27 -67.41
N ILE A 1015 -15.39 -43.00 -67.85
CA ILE A 1015 -15.90 -41.86 -67.06
C ILE A 1015 -16.91 -41.07 -67.90
N VAL A 1016 -18.07 -40.78 -67.33
CA VAL A 1016 -19.13 -39.95 -67.92
C VAL A 1016 -19.23 -38.64 -67.15
N ALA A 1017 -19.16 -37.50 -67.83
CA ALA A 1017 -19.44 -36.19 -67.25
C ALA A 1017 -20.91 -35.83 -67.47
N LEU A 1018 -21.57 -35.39 -66.40
CA LEU A 1018 -22.87 -34.74 -66.44
C LEU A 1018 -22.68 -33.23 -66.42
N SER A 1019 -23.41 -32.50 -67.25
CA SER A 1019 -23.36 -31.04 -67.35
C SER A 1019 -24.76 -30.44 -67.48
N THR A 1020 -24.94 -29.19 -67.08
CA THR A 1020 -26.17 -28.42 -67.32
C THR A 1020 -25.81 -27.13 -68.06
N THR A 1021 -26.72 -26.61 -68.86
CA THR A 1021 -26.54 -25.33 -69.54
C THR A 1021 -27.18 -24.23 -68.69
N GLY A 1022 -26.37 -23.29 -68.22
CA GLY A 1022 -26.85 -22.11 -67.48
C GLY A 1022 -27.67 -21.16 -68.38
N VAL A 1023 -28.35 -20.19 -67.76
CA VAL A 1023 -29.21 -19.19 -68.45
C VAL A 1023 -28.45 -18.39 -69.51
N ASP A 1024 -27.12 -18.28 -69.36
CA ASP A 1024 -26.21 -17.57 -70.26
C ASP A 1024 -25.64 -18.44 -71.40
N GLY A 1025 -26.12 -19.69 -71.55
CA GLY A 1025 -25.69 -20.62 -72.60
C GLY A 1025 -24.38 -21.37 -72.34
N THR A 1026 -23.77 -21.20 -71.17
CA THR A 1026 -22.52 -21.86 -70.76
C THR A 1026 -22.78 -23.26 -70.17
N GLU A 1027 -21.99 -24.26 -70.61
CA GLU A 1027 -22.05 -25.63 -70.09
C GLU A 1027 -21.31 -25.72 -68.74
N ILE A 1028 -22.03 -26.03 -67.67
CA ILE A 1028 -21.55 -26.20 -66.30
C ILE A 1028 -21.49 -27.69 -66.01
N GLU A 1029 -20.29 -28.24 -65.78
CA GLU A 1029 -20.12 -29.64 -65.38
C GLU A 1029 -20.65 -29.84 -63.95
N LEU A 1030 -21.64 -30.74 -63.79
CA LEU A 1030 -22.28 -31.05 -62.51
C LEU A 1030 -21.52 -32.14 -61.74
N SER A 1031 -21.10 -33.20 -62.43
CA SER A 1031 -20.45 -34.35 -61.80
C SER A 1031 -19.73 -35.25 -62.81
N ARG A 1032 -18.78 -36.06 -62.32
CA ARG A 1032 -18.12 -37.13 -63.08
C ARG A 1032 -18.44 -38.48 -62.47
N LEU A 1033 -18.90 -39.39 -63.30
CA LEU A 1033 -19.39 -40.71 -62.92
C LEU A 1033 -18.44 -41.79 -63.45
N GLY A 1034 -17.89 -42.59 -62.54
CA GLY A 1034 -17.01 -43.73 -62.86
C GLY A 1034 -17.75 -45.08 -62.86
N PRO A 1035 -17.03 -46.21 -63.00
CA PRO A 1035 -17.60 -47.54 -62.98
C PRO A 1035 -18.50 -47.81 -61.76
N GLY A 1036 -19.66 -48.44 -61.98
CA GLY A 1036 -20.70 -48.71 -60.99
C GLY A 1036 -21.70 -47.57 -60.79
N ALA A 1037 -21.46 -46.38 -61.36
CA ALA A 1037 -22.39 -45.26 -61.27
C ALA A 1037 -23.57 -45.40 -62.24
N LEU A 1038 -24.75 -45.03 -61.77
CA LEU A 1038 -26.01 -45.02 -62.53
C LEU A 1038 -26.41 -43.58 -62.82
N PHE A 1039 -26.91 -43.31 -64.03
CA PHE A 1039 -27.39 -41.98 -64.41
C PHE A 1039 -28.51 -42.03 -65.45
N GLY A 1040 -29.28 -40.94 -65.52
CA GLY A 1040 -30.41 -40.80 -66.43
C GLY A 1040 -31.73 -41.35 -65.87
N GLU A 1041 -31.74 -41.85 -64.64
CA GLU A 1041 -32.90 -42.43 -63.98
C GLU A 1041 -34.06 -41.44 -63.77
N GLY A 1042 -33.76 -40.15 -63.53
CA GLY A 1042 -34.79 -39.16 -63.21
C GLY A 1042 -35.83 -38.93 -64.31
N ALA A 1043 -35.38 -38.79 -65.57
CA ALA A 1043 -36.28 -38.63 -66.71
C ALA A 1043 -37.12 -39.90 -66.98
N LEU A 1044 -36.55 -41.07 -66.70
CA LEU A 1044 -37.24 -42.35 -66.86
C LEU A 1044 -38.33 -42.53 -65.81
N LEU A 1045 -38.04 -42.25 -64.53
CA LEU A 1045 -38.95 -42.52 -63.40
C LEU A 1045 -40.03 -41.44 -63.23
N ASP A 1046 -39.66 -40.16 -63.34
CA ASP A 1046 -40.56 -39.04 -63.07
C ASP A 1046 -41.29 -38.55 -64.33
N GLY A 1047 -40.88 -39.01 -65.52
CA GLY A 1047 -41.45 -38.65 -66.82
C GLY A 1047 -41.16 -37.21 -67.26
N THR A 1048 -40.22 -36.55 -66.60
CA THR A 1048 -39.71 -35.21 -66.94
C THR A 1048 -38.63 -35.28 -68.03
N ALA A 1049 -38.28 -34.13 -68.62
CA ALA A 1049 -37.14 -34.05 -69.53
C ALA A 1049 -35.81 -34.24 -68.77
N ARG A 1050 -34.76 -34.72 -69.46
CA ARG A 1050 -33.40 -34.90 -68.90
C ARG A 1050 -32.93 -33.59 -68.26
N THR A 1051 -32.56 -33.64 -66.99
CA THR A 1051 -32.15 -32.46 -66.20
C THR A 1051 -30.70 -32.04 -66.46
N SER A 1052 -29.92 -32.87 -67.14
CA SER A 1052 -28.52 -32.62 -67.51
C SER A 1052 -28.23 -33.21 -68.89
N SER A 1053 -27.12 -32.78 -69.50
CA SER A 1053 -26.47 -33.45 -70.62
C SER A 1053 -25.44 -34.44 -70.08
N ALA A 1054 -25.23 -35.56 -70.77
CA ALA A 1054 -24.24 -36.57 -70.41
C ALA A 1054 -23.28 -36.81 -71.58
N ARG A 1055 -21.96 -36.79 -71.33
CA ARG A 1055 -20.92 -37.01 -72.33
C ARG A 1055 -19.77 -37.82 -71.77
N THR A 1056 -19.19 -38.72 -72.55
CA THR A 1056 -18.02 -39.49 -72.12
C THR A 1056 -16.73 -38.67 -72.13
N LEU A 1057 -15.87 -38.83 -71.12
CA LEU A 1057 -14.55 -38.18 -71.07
C LEU A 1057 -13.41 -39.06 -71.61
N GLY A 1058 -13.68 -40.35 -71.85
CA GLY A 1058 -12.78 -41.34 -72.43
C GLY A 1058 -13.59 -42.45 -73.12
N PRO A 1059 -12.96 -43.49 -73.72
CA PRO A 1059 -13.68 -44.67 -74.18
C PRO A 1059 -14.38 -45.32 -72.99
N ALA A 1060 -15.67 -45.62 -73.13
CA ALA A 1060 -16.48 -46.18 -72.05
C ALA A 1060 -17.31 -47.38 -72.53
N LEU A 1061 -17.54 -48.32 -71.62
CA LEU A 1061 -18.52 -49.40 -71.78
C LEU A 1061 -19.67 -49.10 -70.81
N LEU A 1062 -20.87 -48.94 -71.36
CA LEU A 1062 -22.08 -48.60 -70.63
C LEU A 1062 -23.12 -49.71 -70.81
N TYR A 1063 -23.97 -49.95 -69.82
CA TYR A 1063 -25.16 -50.78 -69.98
C TYR A 1063 -26.39 -49.89 -70.00
N GLU A 1064 -27.14 -49.91 -71.11
CA GLU A 1064 -28.40 -49.19 -71.25
C GLU A 1064 -29.58 -50.10 -70.83
N ILE A 1065 -30.46 -49.57 -69.98
CA ILE A 1065 -31.69 -50.24 -69.53
C ILE A 1065 -32.88 -49.37 -69.95
N ASP A 1066 -33.72 -49.92 -70.81
CA ASP A 1066 -34.91 -49.25 -71.36
C ASP A 1066 -36.14 -49.35 -70.43
N GLU A 1067 -37.09 -48.41 -70.58
CA GLU A 1067 -38.37 -48.35 -69.89
C GLU A 1067 -39.13 -49.69 -69.89
N THR A 1068 -39.11 -50.40 -71.02
CA THR A 1068 -39.80 -51.69 -71.18
C THR A 1068 -39.15 -52.81 -70.35
N VAL A 1069 -37.82 -52.84 -70.30
CA VAL A 1069 -37.03 -53.81 -69.52
C VAL A 1069 -37.21 -53.56 -68.03
N LEU A 1070 -37.17 -52.29 -67.63
CA LEU A 1070 -37.41 -51.90 -66.24
C LEU A 1070 -38.84 -52.22 -65.78
N ALA A 1071 -39.85 -51.97 -66.63
CA ALA A 1071 -41.24 -52.29 -66.34
C ALA A 1071 -41.48 -53.81 -66.17
N GLN A 1072 -40.87 -54.64 -67.02
CA GLN A 1072 -40.95 -56.11 -66.92
C GLN A 1072 -40.27 -56.66 -65.66
N ALA A 1073 -39.16 -56.06 -65.23
CA ALA A 1073 -38.48 -56.45 -64.00
C ALA A 1073 -39.31 -56.09 -62.75
N LEU A 1074 -40.07 -54.99 -62.81
CA LEU A 1074 -40.94 -54.51 -61.75
C LEU A 1074 -42.35 -55.14 -61.76
N ASP A 1075 -42.62 -56.07 -62.67
CA ASP A 1075 -43.92 -56.73 -62.76
C ASP A 1075 -44.17 -57.70 -61.59
N GLY A 1076 -45.32 -57.52 -60.91
CA GLY A 1076 -45.69 -58.26 -59.69
C GLY A 1076 -45.24 -57.66 -58.34
N GLN A 1077 -44.58 -56.48 -58.29
CA GLN A 1077 -44.07 -55.87 -57.03
C GLN A 1077 -44.51 -54.40 -56.83
N PRO A 1078 -45.78 -54.14 -56.42
CA PRO A 1078 -46.34 -52.79 -56.34
C PRO A 1078 -45.71 -51.90 -55.26
N SER A 1079 -45.35 -52.45 -54.10
CA SER A 1079 -44.68 -51.71 -53.01
C SER A 1079 -43.29 -51.22 -53.38
N LEU A 1080 -42.60 -51.90 -54.30
CA LEU A 1080 -41.25 -51.56 -54.73
C LEU A 1080 -41.25 -50.45 -55.79
N ARG A 1081 -42.31 -50.38 -56.61
CA ARG A 1081 -42.54 -49.28 -57.57
C ARG A 1081 -42.70 -47.94 -56.84
N GLU A 1082 -43.42 -47.93 -55.72
CA GLU A 1082 -43.64 -46.73 -54.90
C GLU A 1082 -42.36 -46.28 -54.18
N LEU A 1083 -41.55 -47.25 -53.73
CA LEU A 1083 -40.26 -46.99 -53.08
C LEU A 1083 -39.21 -46.42 -54.06
N LEU A 1084 -39.16 -46.93 -55.29
CA LEU A 1084 -38.27 -46.40 -56.34
C LEU A 1084 -38.69 -44.99 -56.79
N GLY A 1085 -39.99 -44.71 -56.88
CA GLY A 1085 -40.50 -43.36 -57.13
C GLY A 1085 -40.11 -42.38 -56.02
N ARG A 1086 -40.17 -42.80 -54.76
CA ARG A 1086 -39.70 -41.98 -53.63
C ARG A 1086 -38.19 -41.72 -53.71
N ILE A 1087 -37.37 -42.74 -53.93
CA ILE A 1087 -35.90 -42.59 -53.98
C ILE A 1087 -35.47 -41.62 -55.10
N ALA A 1088 -36.11 -41.71 -56.28
CA ALA A 1088 -35.88 -40.80 -57.40
C ALA A 1088 -36.22 -39.34 -57.03
N SER A 1089 -37.37 -39.10 -56.39
CA SER A 1089 -37.78 -37.75 -55.99
C SER A 1089 -36.83 -37.09 -54.96
N THR A 1090 -36.26 -37.87 -54.02
CA THR A 1090 -35.27 -37.37 -53.06
C THR A 1090 -33.94 -36.97 -53.71
N ARG A 1091 -33.48 -37.68 -54.73
CA ARG A 1091 -32.21 -37.36 -55.41
C ARG A 1091 -32.30 -36.18 -56.36
N SER A 1092 -33.48 -35.92 -56.92
CA SER A 1092 -33.73 -34.71 -57.71
C SER A 1092 -33.73 -33.42 -56.86
N ALA A 1093 -34.01 -33.51 -55.54
CA ALA A 1093 -34.04 -32.38 -54.62
C ALA A 1093 -32.64 -31.98 -54.07
N ASP A 1094 -31.73 -32.95 -53.89
CA ASP A 1094 -30.37 -32.70 -53.36
C ASP A 1094 -29.40 -32.04 -54.37
N GLY A 1095 -29.83 -31.88 -55.64
CA GLY A 1095 -29.03 -31.27 -56.72
C GLY A 1095 -29.27 -29.78 -56.96
N THR A 1096 -30.18 -29.13 -56.23
CA THR A 1096 -30.55 -27.72 -56.42
C THR A 1096 -30.65 -26.99 -55.08
N ASP A 1097 -29.51 -26.58 -54.51
CA ASP A 1097 -29.49 -25.52 -53.49
C ASP A 1097 -28.23 -24.64 -53.65
N ALA A 1098 -28.32 -23.67 -54.56
CA ALA A 1098 -27.47 -22.48 -54.59
C ALA A 1098 -28.23 -21.34 -55.28
N GLY A 1099 -28.87 -20.47 -54.47
CA GLY A 1099 -29.23 -19.11 -54.85
C GLY A 1099 -30.69 -18.87 -55.28
N ARG A 1100 -31.53 -18.47 -54.32
CA ARG A 1100 -32.89 -17.89 -54.48
C ARG A 1100 -32.85 -16.51 -55.20
N PRO A 1101 -33.98 -15.89 -55.68
CA PRO A 1101 -35.23 -15.73 -54.91
C PRO A 1101 -36.59 -15.82 -55.65
N ASP A 1102 -37.61 -16.09 -54.84
CA ASP A 1102 -39.05 -15.79 -54.91
C ASP A 1102 -39.74 -15.56 -56.27
N ASP A 1103 -40.75 -16.38 -56.57
CA ASP A 1103 -42.08 -15.86 -56.92
C ASP A 1103 -43.18 -16.92 -56.74
N GLU A 1104 -44.29 -16.46 -56.16
CA GLU A 1104 -45.58 -17.12 -56.05
C GLU A 1104 -46.24 -17.21 -57.44
N ASP A 1105 -46.25 -18.39 -58.07
CA ASP A 1105 -47.38 -18.90 -58.86
C ASP A 1105 -46.95 -20.15 -59.64
N ARG A 1106 -47.56 -21.29 -59.31
CA ARG A 1106 -48.03 -22.33 -60.26
C ARG A 1106 -48.54 -23.55 -59.49
N GLN A 1107 -49.73 -23.42 -58.93
CA GLN A 1107 -50.67 -24.53 -59.06
C GLN A 1107 -51.08 -24.66 -60.54
N ARG A 1108 -51.24 -25.91 -60.99
CA ARG A 1108 -51.72 -26.38 -62.31
C ARG A 1108 -50.64 -26.59 -63.39
N GLY A 1109 -50.14 -27.81 -63.41
CA GLY A 1109 -49.52 -28.44 -64.58
C GLY A 1109 -49.59 -29.95 -64.41
N GLN A 1110 -50.57 -30.60 -65.02
CA GLN A 1110 -50.68 -32.06 -65.11
C GLN A 1110 -49.48 -32.59 -65.91
N GLY A 1111 -48.49 -33.18 -65.24
CA GLY A 1111 -47.39 -33.93 -65.85
C GLY A 1111 -47.55 -35.41 -65.53
N THR A 1112 -48.05 -36.19 -66.49
CA THR A 1112 -48.17 -37.65 -66.42
C THR A 1112 -46.79 -38.33 -66.36
N GLY A 1113 -46.33 -38.68 -65.16
CA GLY A 1113 -45.13 -39.51 -64.94
C GLY A 1113 -45.30 -40.97 -65.37
N MET A 1114 -44.20 -41.74 -65.42
CA MET A 1114 -44.14 -43.15 -65.83
C MET A 1114 -45.18 -44.04 -65.13
N LEU A 1115 -45.47 -43.75 -63.85
CA LEU A 1115 -46.49 -44.46 -63.05
C LEU A 1115 -47.93 -44.23 -63.56
N ALA A 1116 -48.24 -43.04 -64.11
CA ALA A 1116 -49.54 -42.75 -64.71
C ALA A 1116 -49.70 -43.43 -66.09
N ARG A 1117 -48.62 -43.51 -66.88
CA ARG A 1117 -48.62 -44.20 -68.19
C ARG A 1117 -48.69 -45.72 -68.05
N LEU A 1118 -48.07 -46.30 -67.01
CA LEU A 1118 -48.22 -47.72 -66.68
C LEU A 1118 -49.62 -48.06 -66.17
N ARG A 1119 -50.29 -47.13 -65.46
CA ARG A 1119 -51.69 -47.29 -65.03
C ARG A 1119 -52.66 -47.33 -66.22
N ASP A 1120 -52.43 -46.50 -67.25
CA ASP A 1120 -53.25 -46.47 -68.47
C ASP A 1120 -52.94 -47.66 -69.41
N ALA A 1121 -51.69 -48.16 -69.45
CA ALA A 1121 -51.32 -49.33 -70.24
C ALA A 1121 -51.79 -50.67 -69.65
N LEU A 1122 -52.12 -50.72 -68.35
CA LEU A 1122 -52.49 -51.94 -67.62
C LEU A 1122 -53.99 -52.03 -67.25
N GLY A 1123 -54.82 -51.05 -67.64
CA GLY A 1123 -56.28 -51.21 -67.71
C GLY A 1123 -57.04 -51.44 -66.40
N PHE A 1124 -56.92 -50.54 -65.41
CA PHE A 1124 -57.77 -50.55 -64.20
C PHE A 1124 -58.66 -49.30 -64.13
N SER A 1125 -59.99 -49.46 -64.06
CA SER A 1125 -60.96 -48.39 -63.83
C SER A 1125 -61.43 -48.33 -62.37
N ASP A 1126 -61.71 -47.13 -61.86
CA ASP A 1126 -62.25 -46.89 -60.51
C ASP A 1126 -63.66 -47.48 -60.30
N ALA A 1127 -63.87 -48.15 -59.17
CA ALA A 1127 -65.19 -48.35 -58.57
C ALA A 1127 -65.09 -48.46 -57.03
N ASN A 1128 -65.91 -47.67 -56.34
CA ASN A 1128 -66.03 -47.49 -54.88
C ASN A 1128 -66.09 -48.78 -54.03
N ALA A 1129 -65.21 -48.89 -53.02
CA ALA A 1129 -65.46 -49.30 -51.62
C ALA A 1129 -64.14 -49.32 -50.84
#